data_AF-A0A812R9C0-F1
#
_entry.id   AF-A0A812R9C0-F1
#
_cell.length_a   1.000
_cell.length_b   1.000
_cell.length_c   1.000
_cell.angle_alpha   90.00
_cell.angle_beta   90.00
_cell.angle_gamma   90.00
#
_symmetry.space_group_name_H-M   'P 1'
#
loop_
_entity.id
_entity.type
_entity.pdbx_description
1 polymer ?
#
loop_
_entity_poly.entity_id
_entity_poly.type
_entity_poly.pdbx_seq_one_letter_code
_entity_poly.pdbx_strand_id
1 'polypeptide(L)'
;MAYELLVISTLLAVAIPDALALCGYSTFGLGPDLANVVATDITDSTAIMSLIFAGLSVVLCFVLDIPAAPTPVQACFGLLSVILLLGVSTLNLLTIPVMPLMVCLELTFLLLACLRCKLFGAIPAPHFFTAGALSFGICTGFTAVACVAFRFSTGTIASIETQIRLASMYSEVFAHVSKDLDDIAFNQTQCFAEIVSPGLNQDQQDVFHRACTTVNSVWYAQWTTPYAVPALNALSALCCMVFARTDPSTRTLVSENQTTMLTEAEIKAAKMMAALLKRFTFMTALGMAALYTASTMVVSSRISLMRSMIVLAFCVILTALGFVYLETDRVLLSKLLNQSRFYRSILQLAKNDWIRALFICCTCMFLPGILGADMIRQRVRTCVSSDSAPSGRFTAAVRPMVDEFHTWNWTSVLRKLNLICIVAVFLAVGMRASYVFFSWLNVALIEWKLDIYFLGLLVFAIGLGMFMMPVVPGTAVYIFAGVVLGYQAQLGSQDDVWRAIGIGVLVSSVAKMLACTGQYLIGYVAGKSVRVQRFVAVDRVFTRAMEMILNRRGLGLGKVCILVAGPDFPTSVLCGILKLNIPQMLLGTTPVILVSIIPQVCVGVMLASPSTDNPDLSRIVTAAAAIIQAAATIYFSYRIMETAEIHYEELSQHRPEHDRVAELTKKEAAYTRKYAELTQWEDMRWPLRAGILLSSLVILIVSWFLGADFALSTQICFRTFSITDRPLASCK
;
A
#
# COMPACT_ATOMS: atom_id res chain seq x y z
N MET A 1 -7.55 -25.17 -30.66
CA MET A 1 -6.71 -24.12 -31.28
C MET A 1 -6.79 -22.76 -30.57
N ALA A 2 -7.88 -21.99 -30.62
CA ALA A 2 -7.90 -20.63 -30.04
C ALA A 2 -7.62 -20.58 -28.52
N TYR A 3 -8.19 -21.52 -27.75
CA TYR A 3 -7.94 -21.63 -26.32
C TYR A 3 -6.52 -22.09 -25.99
N GLU A 4 -5.95 -23.01 -26.78
CA GLU A 4 -4.56 -23.46 -26.61
C GLU A 4 -3.58 -22.31 -26.87
N LEU A 5 -3.81 -21.54 -27.94
CA LEU A 5 -3.02 -20.35 -28.24
C LEU A 5 -3.10 -19.31 -27.12
N LEU A 6 -4.29 -19.09 -26.54
CA LEU A 6 -4.48 -18.23 -25.37
C LEU A 6 -3.66 -18.71 -24.16
N VAL A 7 -3.73 -19.99 -23.82
CA VAL A 7 -2.97 -20.55 -22.68
C VAL A 7 -1.47 -20.42 -22.94
N ILE A 8 -0.98 -20.76 -24.14
CA ILE A 8 0.44 -20.65 -24.48
C ILE A 8 0.91 -19.19 -24.43
N SER A 9 0.15 -18.25 -25.01
CA SER A 9 0.51 -16.83 -25.00
C SER A 9 0.52 -16.24 -23.59
N THR A 10 -0.47 -16.57 -22.76
CA THR A 10 -0.50 -16.11 -21.36
C THR A 10 0.62 -16.75 -20.54
N LEU A 11 0.96 -18.01 -20.79
CA LEU A 11 2.09 -18.68 -20.14
C LEU A 11 3.41 -18.00 -20.50
N LEU A 12 3.65 -17.70 -21.77
CA LEU A 12 4.85 -16.97 -22.20
C LEU A 12 4.93 -15.56 -21.60
N ALA A 13 3.80 -14.86 -21.53
CA ALA A 13 3.73 -13.52 -20.92
C ALA A 13 4.08 -13.51 -19.42
N VAL A 14 3.87 -14.62 -18.71
CA VAL A 14 4.25 -14.78 -17.30
C VAL A 14 5.67 -15.34 -17.16
N ALA A 15 6.00 -16.39 -17.91
CA ALA A 15 7.27 -17.11 -17.79
C ALA A 15 8.48 -16.26 -18.22
N ILE A 16 8.35 -15.38 -19.22
CA ILE A 16 9.48 -14.56 -19.70
C ILE A 16 9.94 -13.56 -18.62
N PRO A 17 9.06 -12.71 -18.04
CA PRO A 17 9.50 -11.82 -16.96
C PRO A 17 9.96 -12.56 -15.71
N ASP A 18 9.36 -13.71 -15.37
CA ASP A 18 9.83 -14.56 -14.26
C ASP A 18 11.26 -15.06 -14.49
N ALA A 19 11.54 -15.55 -15.70
CA ALA A 19 12.88 -16.00 -16.07
C ALA A 19 13.87 -14.83 -16.04
N LEU A 20 13.49 -13.63 -16.47
CA LEU A 20 14.32 -12.43 -16.36
C LEU A 20 14.60 -12.08 -14.88
N ALA A 21 13.59 -12.12 -14.02
CA ALA A 21 13.74 -11.86 -12.58
C ALA A 21 14.69 -12.88 -11.92
N LEU A 22 14.50 -14.17 -12.19
CA LEU A 22 15.28 -15.25 -11.59
C LEU A 22 16.71 -15.32 -12.17
N CYS A 23 16.86 -15.33 -13.49
CA CYS A 23 18.17 -15.48 -14.13
C CYS A 23 18.99 -14.19 -14.13
N GLY A 24 18.33 -13.01 -14.17
CA GLY A 24 19.01 -11.72 -14.25
C GLY A 24 19.26 -11.05 -12.90
N TYR A 25 18.31 -11.15 -11.97
CA TYR A 25 18.28 -10.31 -10.76
C TYR A 25 18.21 -11.09 -9.45
N SER A 26 18.49 -12.38 -9.49
CA SER A 26 18.56 -13.20 -8.28
C SER A 26 19.92 -13.88 -8.13
N THR A 27 20.17 -14.41 -6.94
CA THR A 27 21.36 -15.22 -6.67
C THR A 27 21.36 -16.56 -7.44
N PHE A 28 20.28 -16.91 -8.14
CA PHE A 28 20.23 -18.11 -9.01
C PHE A 28 20.95 -17.89 -10.32
N GLY A 29 21.09 -16.64 -10.75
CA GLY A 29 21.73 -16.28 -12.00
C GLY A 29 22.73 -15.16 -11.80
N LEU A 30 22.65 -14.16 -12.67
CA LEU A 30 23.65 -13.09 -12.79
C LEU A 30 23.47 -11.96 -11.78
N GLY A 31 22.57 -12.08 -10.79
CA GLY A 31 22.25 -11.00 -9.86
C GLY A 31 23.49 -10.40 -9.17
N PRO A 32 24.34 -11.21 -8.53
CA PRO A 32 25.56 -10.73 -7.86
C PRO A 32 26.56 -10.09 -8.83
N ASP A 33 26.81 -10.72 -9.97
CA ASP A 33 27.69 -10.19 -11.01
C ASP A 33 27.19 -8.84 -11.53
N LEU A 34 25.88 -8.72 -11.76
CA LEU A 34 25.24 -7.49 -12.20
C LEU A 34 25.33 -6.39 -11.14
N ALA A 35 25.15 -6.74 -9.87
CA ALA A 35 25.34 -5.80 -8.77
C ALA A 35 26.77 -5.27 -8.71
N ASN A 36 27.77 -6.15 -8.86
CA ASN A 36 29.18 -5.76 -8.90
C ASN A 36 29.50 -4.89 -10.11
N VAL A 37 28.97 -5.20 -11.30
CA VAL A 37 29.15 -4.38 -12.51
C VAL A 37 28.55 -2.99 -12.34
N VAL A 38 27.42 -2.88 -11.63
CA VAL A 38 26.74 -1.59 -11.36
C VAL A 38 27.40 -0.82 -10.20
N ALA A 39 28.29 -1.43 -9.42
CA ALA A 39 29.01 -0.79 -8.32
C ALA A 39 30.20 0.05 -8.81
N THR A 40 29.96 1.09 -9.61
CA THR A 40 30.99 2.02 -10.08
C THR A 40 30.59 3.47 -9.81
N ASP A 41 31.55 4.39 -9.67
CA ASP A 41 31.26 5.80 -9.36
C ASP A 41 30.37 6.53 -10.38
N ILE A 42 30.29 5.99 -11.60
CA ILE A 42 29.50 6.54 -12.69
C ILE A 42 28.00 6.23 -12.50
N THR A 43 27.65 5.19 -11.73
CA THR A 43 26.28 4.67 -11.70
C THR A 43 25.29 5.52 -10.93
N ASP A 44 25.66 6.25 -9.89
CA ASP A 44 24.68 7.10 -9.18
C ASP A 44 24.10 8.18 -10.11
N SER A 45 24.97 8.90 -10.83
CA SER A 45 24.53 9.93 -11.78
C SER A 45 23.86 9.29 -13.00
N THR A 46 24.38 8.18 -13.49
CA THR A 46 23.81 7.49 -14.66
C THR A 46 22.46 6.84 -14.34
N ALA A 47 22.25 6.36 -13.12
CA ALA A 47 21.00 5.80 -12.63
C ALA A 47 19.90 6.87 -12.62
N ILE A 48 20.18 8.05 -12.06
CA ILE A 48 19.25 9.19 -12.08
C ILE A 48 18.97 9.65 -13.52
N MET A 49 20.01 9.81 -14.33
CA MET A 49 19.85 10.23 -15.73
C MET A 49 19.07 9.20 -16.56
N SER A 50 19.29 7.91 -16.32
CA SER A 50 18.56 6.84 -16.98
C SER A 50 17.08 6.83 -16.59
N LEU A 51 16.76 7.10 -15.31
CA LEU A 51 15.38 7.23 -14.84
C LEU A 51 14.68 8.42 -15.49
N ILE A 52 15.37 9.57 -15.59
CA ILE A 52 14.87 10.75 -16.29
C ILE A 52 14.65 10.42 -17.78
N PHE A 53 15.60 9.74 -18.42
CA PHE A 53 15.52 9.36 -19.82
C PHE A 53 14.36 8.39 -20.10
N ALA A 54 14.15 7.37 -19.25
CA ALA A 54 13.02 6.46 -19.38
C ALA A 54 11.67 7.17 -19.14
N GLY A 55 11.61 8.09 -18.17
CA GLY A 55 10.43 8.94 -17.98
C GLY A 55 10.12 9.79 -19.22
N LEU A 56 11.16 10.43 -19.78
CA LEU A 56 11.05 11.22 -21.00
C LEU A 56 10.67 10.36 -22.21
N SER A 57 11.16 9.12 -22.32
CA SER A 57 10.84 8.23 -23.45
C SER A 57 9.37 7.83 -23.43
N VAL A 58 8.79 7.55 -22.25
CA VAL A 58 7.35 7.29 -22.09
C VAL A 58 6.53 8.52 -22.46
N VAL A 59 6.93 9.71 -21.99
CA VAL A 59 6.30 10.98 -22.36
C VAL A 59 6.38 11.22 -23.87
N LEU A 60 7.54 10.94 -24.49
CA LEU A 60 7.74 11.07 -25.93
C LEU A 60 6.84 10.11 -26.71
N CYS A 61 6.72 8.84 -26.28
CA CYS A 61 5.82 7.88 -26.90
C CYS A 61 4.36 8.36 -26.85
N PHE A 62 3.97 8.98 -25.73
CA PHE A 62 2.65 9.58 -25.60
C PHE A 62 2.47 10.81 -26.52
N VAL A 63 3.44 11.72 -26.52
CA VAL A 63 3.42 12.96 -27.33
C VAL A 63 3.42 12.67 -28.83
N LEU A 64 4.20 11.69 -29.28
CA LEU A 64 4.26 11.24 -30.67
C LEU A 64 3.06 10.38 -31.07
N ASP A 65 2.09 10.20 -30.18
CA ASP A 65 0.88 9.45 -30.45
C ASP A 65 1.13 8.00 -30.90
N ILE A 66 2.19 7.38 -30.36
CA ILE A 66 2.55 5.99 -30.67
C ILE A 66 1.37 5.02 -30.49
N PRO A 67 0.46 5.16 -29.50
CA PRO A 67 -0.71 4.30 -29.38
C PRO A 67 -1.66 4.31 -30.60
N ALA A 68 -1.62 5.36 -31.44
CA ALA A 68 -2.37 5.43 -32.69
C ALA A 68 -1.54 4.99 -33.93
N ALA A 69 -0.23 4.80 -33.78
CA ALA A 69 0.65 4.37 -34.86
C ALA A 69 0.35 2.91 -35.27
N PRO A 70 0.82 2.44 -36.44
CA PRO A 70 0.69 1.04 -36.85
C PRO A 70 1.27 0.06 -35.81
N THR A 71 0.70 -1.14 -35.70
CA THR A 71 1.12 -2.17 -34.73
C THR A 71 2.62 -2.44 -34.71
N PRO A 72 3.36 -2.50 -35.85
CA PRO A 72 4.82 -2.70 -35.81
C PRO A 72 5.56 -1.58 -35.08
N VAL A 73 5.11 -0.32 -35.23
CA VAL A 73 5.68 0.84 -34.54
C VAL A 73 5.38 0.77 -33.05
N GLN A 74 4.14 0.44 -32.68
CA GLN A 74 3.75 0.21 -31.28
C GLN A 74 4.62 -0.87 -30.61
N ALA A 75 4.84 -1.99 -31.31
CA ALA A 75 5.66 -3.08 -30.82
C ALA A 75 7.13 -2.67 -30.67
N CYS A 76 7.69 -1.94 -31.62
CA CYS A 76 9.08 -1.45 -31.57
C CYS A 76 9.31 -0.50 -30.37
N PHE A 77 8.45 0.52 -30.22
CA PHE A 77 8.53 1.45 -29.08
C PHE A 77 8.20 0.77 -27.75
N GLY A 78 7.28 -0.19 -27.75
CA GLY A 78 6.99 -1.02 -26.57
C GLY A 78 8.23 -1.80 -26.13
N LEU A 79 8.89 -2.50 -27.07
CA LEU A 79 10.12 -3.24 -26.80
C LEU A 79 11.25 -2.31 -26.31
N LEU A 80 11.43 -1.15 -26.96
CA LEU A 80 12.40 -0.15 -26.52
C LEU A 80 12.12 0.33 -25.10
N SER A 81 10.85 0.58 -24.76
CA SER A 81 10.44 1.00 -23.41
C SER A 81 10.74 -0.09 -22.38
N VAL A 82 10.51 -1.36 -22.72
CA VAL A 82 10.85 -2.50 -21.85
C VAL A 82 12.37 -2.58 -21.63
N ILE A 83 13.17 -2.47 -22.70
CA ILE A 83 14.64 -2.49 -22.61
C ILE A 83 15.12 -1.32 -21.74
N LEU A 84 14.58 -0.12 -21.94
CA LEU A 84 14.93 1.04 -21.13
C LEU A 84 14.54 0.85 -19.66
N LEU A 85 13.34 0.35 -19.36
CA LEU A 85 12.91 0.10 -17.98
C LEU A 85 13.78 -0.96 -17.29
N LEU A 86 14.13 -2.04 -17.99
CA LEU A 86 15.07 -3.05 -17.47
C LEU A 86 16.46 -2.45 -17.24
N GLY A 87 16.97 -1.65 -18.17
CA GLY A 87 18.24 -0.92 -18.03
C GLY A 87 18.24 0.03 -16.83
N VAL A 88 17.19 0.84 -16.66
CA VAL A 88 17.02 1.73 -15.50
C VAL A 88 16.96 0.94 -14.21
N SER A 89 16.17 -0.14 -14.17
CA SER A 89 16.05 -0.98 -12.97
C SER A 89 17.38 -1.61 -12.58
N THR A 90 18.19 -1.98 -13.58
CA THR A 90 19.54 -2.54 -13.40
C THR A 90 20.49 -1.51 -12.84
N LEU A 91 20.53 -0.31 -13.42
CA LEU A 91 21.40 0.78 -12.96
C LEU A 91 21.02 1.27 -11.55
N ASN A 92 19.73 1.17 -11.19
CA ASN A 92 19.22 1.54 -9.86
C ASN A 92 19.22 0.37 -8.87
N LEU A 93 19.86 -0.76 -9.20
CA LEU A 93 19.86 -1.95 -8.35
C LEU A 93 20.49 -1.70 -6.96
N LEU A 94 21.47 -0.79 -6.85
CA LEU A 94 22.09 -0.46 -5.56
C LEU A 94 21.20 0.46 -4.72
N THR A 95 20.56 1.43 -5.35
CA THR A 95 19.70 2.43 -4.69
C THR A 95 18.34 1.85 -4.31
N ILE A 96 17.76 1.01 -5.19
CA ILE A 96 16.45 0.38 -5.04
C ILE A 96 16.55 -1.11 -5.40
N PRO A 97 17.07 -1.95 -4.49
CA PRO A 97 17.31 -3.37 -4.75
C PRO A 97 16.15 -4.20 -5.29
N VAL A 98 14.93 -3.81 -4.93
CA VAL A 98 13.70 -4.51 -5.35
C VAL A 98 13.20 -4.07 -6.72
N MET A 99 13.73 -2.99 -7.29
CA MET A 99 13.21 -2.36 -8.50
C MET A 99 13.17 -3.33 -9.70
N PRO A 100 14.19 -4.18 -9.95
CA PRO A 100 14.11 -5.12 -11.06
C PRO A 100 12.99 -6.14 -10.92
N LEU A 101 12.80 -6.70 -9.72
CA LEU A 101 11.70 -7.63 -9.44
C LEU A 101 10.33 -6.96 -9.69
N MET A 102 10.18 -5.70 -9.24
CA MET A 102 8.97 -4.91 -9.46
C MET A 102 8.73 -4.64 -10.96
N VAL A 103 9.76 -4.28 -11.71
CA VAL A 103 9.67 -4.04 -13.16
C VAL A 103 9.31 -5.33 -13.91
N CYS A 104 9.89 -6.48 -13.54
CA CYS A 104 9.51 -7.77 -14.12
C CYS A 104 8.04 -8.12 -13.82
N LEU A 105 7.57 -7.89 -12.59
CA LEU A 105 6.18 -8.12 -12.22
C LEU A 105 5.21 -7.23 -13.03
N GLU A 106 5.51 -5.93 -13.14
CA GLU A 106 4.70 -5.00 -13.94
C GLU A 106 4.73 -5.36 -15.43
N LEU A 107 5.88 -5.81 -15.94
CA LEU A 107 6.00 -6.29 -17.31
C LEU A 107 5.04 -7.46 -17.58
N THR A 108 4.91 -8.41 -16.65
CA THR A 108 3.93 -9.49 -16.76
C THR A 108 2.51 -8.97 -16.93
N PHE A 109 2.09 -8.00 -16.11
CA PHE A 109 0.74 -7.43 -16.20
C PHE A 109 0.53 -6.62 -17.48
N LEU A 110 1.53 -5.86 -17.92
CA LEU A 110 1.49 -5.12 -19.18
C LEU A 110 1.38 -6.05 -20.39
N LEU A 111 2.14 -7.15 -20.41
CA LEU A 111 2.06 -8.16 -21.46
C LEU A 111 0.68 -8.82 -21.48
N LEU A 112 0.13 -9.22 -20.33
CA LEU A 112 -1.22 -9.77 -20.23
C LEU A 112 -2.30 -8.77 -20.69
N ALA A 113 -2.20 -7.50 -20.30
CA ALA A 113 -3.10 -6.46 -20.77
C ALA A 113 -3.00 -6.25 -22.29
N CYS A 114 -1.79 -6.26 -22.85
CA CYS A 114 -1.56 -6.16 -24.28
C CYS A 114 -2.18 -7.36 -25.03
N LEU A 115 -1.94 -8.59 -24.55
CA LEU A 115 -2.55 -9.81 -25.10
C LEU A 115 -4.08 -9.73 -25.08
N ARG A 116 -4.66 -9.29 -23.96
CA ARG A 116 -6.10 -9.10 -23.80
C ARG A 116 -6.66 -8.11 -24.81
N CYS A 117 -6.05 -6.92 -24.93
CA CYS A 117 -6.57 -5.85 -25.77
C CYS A 117 -6.34 -6.08 -27.27
N LYS A 118 -5.20 -6.67 -27.66
CA LYS A 118 -4.78 -6.75 -29.08
C LYS A 118 -5.07 -8.09 -29.74
N LEU A 119 -4.89 -9.21 -29.02
CA LEU A 119 -5.01 -10.56 -29.61
C LEU A 119 -6.30 -11.25 -29.19
N PHE A 120 -6.70 -11.11 -27.93
CA PHE A 120 -7.79 -11.87 -27.34
C PHE A 120 -8.98 -11.01 -26.91
N GLY A 121 -9.17 -9.86 -27.57
CA GLY A 121 -10.27 -8.92 -27.29
C GLY A 121 -11.65 -9.59 -27.41
N ALA A 122 -11.79 -10.52 -28.35
CA ALA A 122 -13.02 -11.26 -28.59
C ALA A 122 -13.30 -12.40 -27.59
N ILE A 123 -12.28 -12.84 -26.82
CA ILE A 123 -12.46 -13.93 -25.85
C ILE A 123 -13.16 -13.39 -24.60
N PRO A 124 -14.19 -14.09 -24.08
CA PRO A 124 -14.81 -13.71 -22.81
C PRO A 124 -13.78 -13.62 -21.68
N ALA A 125 -13.85 -12.54 -20.89
CA ALA A 125 -12.93 -12.29 -19.80
C ALA A 125 -12.72 -13.49 -18.83
N PRO A 126 -13.76 -14.29 -18.46
CA PRO A 126 -13.56 -15.43 -17.56
C PRO A 126 -12.59 -16.48 -18.12
N HIS A 127 -12.64 -16.75 -19.43
CA HIS A 127 -11.71 -17.69 -20.06
C HIS A 127 -10.30 -17.12 -20.11
N PHE A 128 -10.15 -15.82 -20.40
CA PHE A 128 -8.86 -15.13 -20.37
C PHE A 128 -8.23 -15.21 -18.97
N PHE A 129 -8.99 -14.90 -17.92
CA PHE A 129 -8.51 -14.94 -16.55
C PHE A 129 -8.30 -16.37 -16.03
N THR A 130 -9.07 -17.35 -16.50
CA THR A 130 -8.81 -18.76 -16.18
C THR A 130 -7.49 -19.22 -16.78
N ALA A 131 -7.21 -18.84 -18.03
CA ALA A 131 -5.93 -19.09 -18.67
C ALA A 131 -4.79 -18.38 -17.92
N GLY A 132 -4.97 -17.10 -17.55
CA GLY A 132 -4.00 -16.37 -16.73
C GLY A 132 -3.75 -17.03 -15.36
N ALA A 133 -4.79 -17.48 -14.67
CA ALA A 133 -4.68 -18.18 -13.39
C ALA A 133 -3.91 -19.51 -13.53
N LEU A 134 -4.19 -20.27 -14.58
CA LEU A 134 -3.47 -21.50 -14.89
C LEU A 134 -1.99 -21.22 -15.19
N SER A 135 -1.71 -20.21 -16.01
CA SER A 135 -0.35 -19.79 -16.38
C SER A 135 0.47 -19.37 -15.15
N PHE A 136 -0.07 -18.50 -14.29
CA PHE A 136 0.55 -18.13 -13.02
C PHE A 136 0.72 -19.34 -12.08
N GLY A 137 -0.25 -20.25 -12.02
CA GLY A 137 -0.16 -21.47 -11.21
C GLY A 137 0.94 -22.42 -11.69
N ILE A 138 1.09 -22.61 -13.00
CA ILE A 138 2.17 -23.41 -13.59
C ILE A 138 3.52 -22.77 -13.30
N CYS A 139 3.66 -21.45 -13.54
CA CYS A 139 4.89 -20.72 -13.23
C CYS A 139 5.22 -20.76 -11.73
N THR A 140 4.23 -20.66 -10.84
CA THR A 140 4.41 -20.82 -9.39
C THR A 140 5.01 -22.19 -9.06
N GLY A 141 4.42 -23.27 -9.58
CA GLY A 141 4.91 -24.63 -9.33
C GLY A 141 6.33 -24.84 -9.85
N PHE A 142 6.59 -24.43 -11.09
CA PHE A 142 7.90 -24.56 -11.71
C PHE A 142 8.98 -23.76 -10.97
N THR A 143 8.72 -22.48 -10.69
CA THR A 143 9.67 -21.62 -9.98
C THR A 143 9.86 -22.07 -8.54
N ALA A 144 8.82 -22.50 -7.82
CA ALA A 144 8.96 -23.05 -6.47
C ALA A 144 9.84 -24.33 -6.44
N VAL A 145 9.63 -25.25 -7.39
CA VAL A 145 10.46 -26.46 -7.50
C VAL A 145 11.91 -26.10 -7.84
N ALA A 146 12.13 -25.19 -8.80
CA ALA A 146 13.46 -24.70 -9.12
C ALA A 146 14.13 -24.06 -7.90
N CYS A 147 13.36 -23.36 -7.06
CA CYS A 147 13.88 -22.73 -5.85
C CYS A 147 14.29 -23.72 -4.78
N VAL A 148 13.46 -24.73 -4.56
CA VAL A 148 13.79 -25.83 -3.66
C VAL A 148 15.00 -26.61 -4.17
N ALA A 149 15.07 -26.92 -5.47
CA ALA A 149 16.20 -27.61 -6.07
C ALA A 149 17.51 -26.83 -5.94
N PHE A 150 17.49 -25.51 -6.20
CA PHE A 150 18.64 -24.64 -6.01
C PHE A 150 19.09 -24.61 -4.55
N ARG A 151 18.16 -24.59 -3.59
CA ARG A 151 18.49 -24.65 -2.16
C ARG A 151 19.23 -25.93 -1.80
N PHE A 152 18.72 -27.06 -2.26
CA PHE A 152 19.37 -28.35 -2.01
C PHE A 152 20.73 -28.45 -2.70
N SER A 153 20.90 -27.92 -3.91
CA SER A 153 22.18 -27.99 -4.63
C SER A 153 23.25 -27.07 -4.05
N THR A 154 22.85 -25.90 -3.53
CA THR A 154 23.79 -24.89 -3.03
C THR A 154 24.04 -24.97 -1.53
N GLY A 155 23.27 -25.77 -0.78
CA GLY A 155 23.34 -25.84 0.68
C GLY A 155 22.95 -24.53 1.38
N THR A 156 22.28 -23.62 0.67
CA THR A 156 22.07 -22.23 1.10
C THR A 156 20.92 -22.08 2.10
N ILE A 157 20.88 -22.85 3.19
CA ILE A 157 20.00 -22.47 4.31
C ILE A 157 20.52 -21.12 4.84
N ALA A 158 19.64 -20.29 5.43
CA ALA A 158 20.03 -18.98 5.99
C ALA A 158 21.00 -19.17 7.18
N SER A 159 22.24 -19.49 6.88
CA SER A 159 23.33 -19.76 7.80
C SER A 159 24.37 -18.66 7.71
N ILE A 160 25.23 -18.57 8.72
CA ILE A 160 26.40 -17.67 8.73
C ILE A 160 27.29 -17.96 7.52
N GLU A 161 27.44 -19.22 7.13
CA GLU A 161 28.21 -19.61 5.94
C GLU A 161 27.60 -19.06 4.64
N THR A 162 26.27 -19.13 4.49
CA THR A 162 25.58 -18.52 3.34
C THR A 162 25.78 -17.01 3.32
N GLN A 163 25.77 -16.36 4.49
CA GLN A 163 26.06 -14.93 4.59
C GLN A 163 27.50 -14.62 4.18
N ILE A 164 28.50 -15.32 4.71
CA ILE A 164 29.91 -15.13 4.31
C ILE A 164 30.11 -15.33 2.80
N ARG A 165 29.47 -16.37 2.24
CA ARG A 165 29.50 -16.63 0.81
C ARG A 165 28.84 -15.53 -0.01
N LEU A 166 27.67 -15.04 0.40
CA LEU A 166 27.03 -13.93 -0.30
C LEU A 166 27.91 -12.68 -0.19
N ALA A 167 28.51 -12.40 0.97
CA ALA A 167 29.43 -11.27 1.15
C ALA A 167 30.54 -11.23 0.12
N SER A 168 31.18 -12.38 -0.10
CA SER A 168 32.27 -12.49 -1.06
C SER A 168 31.78 -12.30 -2.50
N MET A 169 30.54 -12.69 -2.79
CA MET A 169 29.91 -12.43 -4.09
C MET A 169 29.57 -10.96 -4.33
N TYR A 170 29.48 -10.10 -3.30
CA TYR A 170 29.19 -8.67 -3.43
C TYR A 170 30.39 -7.79 -3.04
N SER A 171 31.62 -8.27 -3.22
CA SER A 171 32.82 -7.55 -2.81
C SER A 171 32.97 -6.18 -3.47
N GLU A 172 32.61 -6.04 -4.75
CA GLU A 172 32.70 -4.76 -5.46
C GLU A 172 31.62 -3.78 -5.00
N VAL A 173 30.39 -4.26 -4.78
CA VAL A 173 29.34 -3.43 -4.16
C VAL A 173 29.80 -2.94 -2.81
N PHE A 174 30.40 -3.82 -2.01
CA PHE A 174 30.93 -3.48 -0.72
C PHE A 174 32.01 -2.40 -0.83
N ALA A 175 33.03 -2.61 -1.67
CA ALA A 175 34.12 -1.68 -1.91
C ALA A 175 33.64 -0.30 -2.39
N HIS A 176 32.65 -0.29 -3.29
CA HIS A 176 32.06 0.94 -3.81
C HIS A 176 31.33 1.74 -2.74
N VAL A 177 30.50 1.08 -1.92
CA VAL A 177 29.72 1.78 -0.88
C VAL A 177 30.63 2.19 0.30
N SER A 178 31.75 1.50 0.51
CA SER A 178 32.74 1.84 1.53
C SER A 178 33.85 2.78 1.05
N LYS A 179 33.81 3.30 -0.18
CA LYS A 179 34.91 4.12 -0.74
C LYS A 179 35.24 5.34 0.12
N ASP A 180 34.25 5.93 0.79
CA ASP A 180 34.43 7.11 1.65
C ASP A 180 35.11 6.79 3.00
N LEU A 181 35.50 5.54 3.26
CA LEU A 181 36.15 5.07 4.50
C LEU A 181 37.67 4.83 4.36
N ASP A 182 38.27 5.31 3.25
CA ASP A 182 39.65 5.27 2.70
C ASP A 182 40.84 4.56 3.43
N ASP A 183 40.84 4.30 4.74
CA ASP A 183 42.02 3.80 5.47
C ASP A 183 41.75 2.60 6.42
N ILE A 184 40.51 2.12 6.52
CA ILE A 184 40.17 1.06 7.47
C ILE A 184 40.08 -0.26 6.73
N ALA A 185 40.96 -1.22 7.08
CA ALA A 185 40.93 -2.59 6.60
C ALA A 185 39.61 -3.25 7.00
N PHE A 186 38.62 -3.05 6.13
CA PHE A 186 37.24 -3.40 6.42
C PHE A 186 37.05 -4.89 6.18
N ASN A 187 36.73 -5.62 7.22
CA ASN A 187 36.37 -7.02 7.10
C ASN A 187 34.87 -7.12 6.83
N GLN A 188 34.48 -7.71 5.69
CA GLN A 188 33.08 -7.93 5.31
C GLN A 188 32.26 -8.59 6.43
N THR A 189 32.90 -9.41 7.26
CA THR A 189 32.28 -10.05 8.42
C THR A 189 31.74 -9.06 9.47
N GLN A 190 32.30 -7.85 9.54
CA GLN A 190 31.87 -6.81 10.48
C GLN A 190 30.49 -6.24 10.14
N CYS A 191 30.14 -6.12 8.85
CA CYS A 191 28.78 -5.71 8.45
C CYS A 191 27.71 -6.73 8.83
N PHE A 192 28.05 -8.03 8.96
CA PHE A 192 27.10 -9.06 9.35
C PHE A 192 26.89 -9.12 10.85
N ALA A 193 27.97 -8.98 11.60
CA ALA A 193 27.91 -9.00 13.04
C ALA A 193 27.39 -7.67 13.62
N GLU A 194 27.20 -6.65 12.79
CA GLU A 194 26.93 -5.26 13.19
C GLU A 194 27.98 -4.76 14.21
N ILE A 195 29.20 -5.34 14.16
CA ILE A 195 30.30 -4.98 15.05
C ILE A 195 31.03 -3.80 14.44
N VAL A 196 30.80 -2.64 15.04
CA VAL A 196 31.55 -1.43 14.72
C VAL A 196 33.01 -1.62 15.17
N SER A 197 33.96 -1.39 14.26
CA SER A 197 35.38 -1.44 14.62
C SER A 197 35.70 -0.42 15.72
N PRO A 198 36.36 -0.83 16.81
CA PRO A 198 36.75 0.10 17.87
C PRO A 198 37.74 1.13 17.29
N GLY A 199 37.38 2.42 17.38
CA GLY A 199 38.20 3.54 16.88
C GLY A 199 37.56 4.40 15.79
N LEU A 200 36.42 3.99 15.21
CA LEU A 200 35.65 4.82 14.27
C LEU A 200 35.01 6.01 14.99
N ASN A 201 35.14 7.21 14.44
CA ASN A 201 34.36 8.37 14.91
C ASN A 201 32.87 8.21 14.54
N GLN A 202 31.97 8.94 15.19
CA GLN A 202 30.52 8.78 14.99
C GLN A 202 30.09 8.96 13.51
N ASP A 203 30.68 9.93 12.80
CA ASP A 203 30.33 10.18 11.40
C ASP A 203 30.75 8.99 10.51
N GLN A 204 31.89 8.37 10.78
CA GLN A 204 32.36 7.16 10.09
C GLN A 204 31.52 5.93 10.47
N GLN A 205 31.04 5.84 11.72
CA GLN A 205 30.09 4.78 12.12
C GLN A 205 28.76 4.93 11.36
N ASP A 206 28.26 6.15 11.21
CA ASP A 206 27.04 6.42 10.45
C ASP A 206 27.22 6.10 8.95
N VAL A 207 28.39 6.38 8.37
CA VAL A 207 28.75 5.97 7.00
C VAL A 207 28.84 4.45 6.89
N PHE A 208 29.53 3.79 7.82
CA PHE A 208 29.65 2.34 7.93
C PHE A 208 28.28 1.66 7.99
N HIS A 209 27.39 2.11 8.89
CA HIS A 209 26.07 1.51 9.05
C HIS A 209 25.20 1.71 7.80
N ARG A 210 25.29 2.87 7.15
CA ARG A 210 24.61 3.11 5.86
C ARG A 210 25.15 2.17 4.80
N ALA A 211 26.47 1.99 4.72
CA ALA A 211 27.10 1.10 3.76
C ALA A 211 26.66 -0.35 3.95
N CYS A 212 26.76 -0.86 5.18
CA CYS A 212 26.28 -2.20 5.53
C CYS A 212 24.79 -2.35 5.23
N THR A 213 23.95 -1.34 5.52
CA THR A 213 22.51 -1.41 5.26
C THR A 213 22.19 -1.49 3.76
N THR A 214 22.90 -0.73 2.92
CA THR A 214 22.75 -0.76 1.47
C THR A 214 23.14 -2.12 0.92
N VAL A 215 24.34 -2.62 1.23
CA VAL A 215 24.80 -3.96 0.83
C VAL A 215 23.82 -5.01 1.34
N ASN A 216 23.41 -4.89 2.61
CA ASN A 216 22.47 -5.81 3.23
C ASN A 216 21.08 -5.80 2.60
N SER A 217 20.69 -4.73 1.92
CA SER A 217 19.44 -4.62 1.19
C SER A 217 19.57 -5.22 -0.22
N VAL A 218 20.69 -4.97 -0.91
CA VAL A 218 20.98 -5.47 -2.27
C VAL A 218 20.95 -6.99 -2.30
N TRP A 219 21.84 -7.61 -1.53
CA TRP A 219 21.98 -9.07 -1.53
C TRP A 219 20.73 -9.78 -0.99
N TYR A 220 20.00 -9.17 -0.05
CA TYR A 220 18.79 -9.74 0.55
C TYR A 220 17.65 -9.70 -0.46
N ALA A 221 17.50 -8.59 -1.19
CA ALA A 221 16.54 -8.53 -2.30
C ALA A 221 16.84 -9.62 -3.32
N GLN A 222 18.09 -9.72 -3.79
CA GLN A 222 18.46 -10.73 -4.80
C GLN A 222 18.36 -12.17 -4.30
N TRP A 223 18.70 -12.44 -3.04
CA TRP A 223 18.57 -13.76 -2.41
C TRP A 223 17.11 -14.12 -2.12
N THR A 224 16.24 -13.11 -1.87
CA THR A 224 14.82 -13.34 -1.64
C THR A 224 13.99 -13.42 -2.92
N THR A 225 14.45 -12.84 -4.03
CA THR A 225 13.80 -12.89 -5.35
C THR A 225 13.27 -14.29 -5.71
N PRO A 226 14.02 -15.39 -5.53
CA PRO A 226 13.52 -16.74 -5.83
C PRO A 226 12.32 -17.17 -5.00
N TYR A 227 12.12 -16.65 -3.78
CA TYR A 227 10.90 -16.89 -3.00
C TYR A 227 9.79 -15.91 -3.36
N ALA A 228 10.16 -14.67 -3.68
CA ALA A 228 9.22 -13.62 -3.99
C ALA A 228 8.47 -13.90 -5.30
N VAL A 229 9.16 -14.35 -6.36
CA VAL A 229 8.55 -14.67 -7.66
C VAL A 229 7.41 -15.70 -7.56
N PRO A 230 7.61 -16.93 -7.02
CA PRO A 230 6.52 -17.89 -6.87
C PRO A 230 5.41 -17.38 -5.94
N ALA A 231 5.74 -16.62 -4.88
CA ALA A 231 4.72 -16.06 -3.99
C ALA A 231 3.84 -15.01 -4.70
N LEU A 232 4.45 -14.11 -5.47
CA LEU A 232 3.76 -13.11 -6.27
C LEU A 232 2.95 -13.74 -7.41
N ASN A 233 3.45 -14.82 -8.02
CA ASN A 233 2.71 -15.60 -8.99
C ASN A 233 1.52 -16.33 -8.37
N ALA A 234 1.68 -16.91 -7.18
CA ALA A 234 0.57 -17.54 -6.46
C ALA A 234 -0.53 -16.54 -6.12
N LEU A 235 -0.13 -15.34 -5.68
CA LEU A 235 -1.06 -14.24 -5.41
C LEU A 235 -1.76 -13.78 -6.70
N SER A 236 -1.01 -13.65 -7.79
CA SER A 236 -1.55 -13.26 -9.11
C SER A 236 -2.48 -14.33 -9.68
N ALA A 237 -2.16 -15.61 -9.49
CA ALA A 237 -3.03 -16.74 -9.84
C ALA A 237 -4.35 -16.67 -9.05
N LEU A 238 -4.27 -16.41 -7.74
CA LEU A 238 -5.44 -16.25 -6.88
C LEU A 238 -6.30 -15.06 -7.35
N CYS A 239 -5.68 -13.92 -7.65
CA CYS A 239 -6.36 -12.77 -8.24
C CYS A 239 -7.04 -13.17 -9.56
N CYS A 240 -6.32 -13.73 -10.53
CA CYS A 240 -6.90 -14.18 -11.79
C CYS A 240 -8.05 -15.19 -11.58
N MET A 241 -7.94 -16.11 -10.61
CA MET A 241 -9.01 -17.05 -10.27
C MET A 241 -10.24 -16.33 -9.70
N VAL A 242 -10.06 -15.35 -8.82
CA VAL A 242 -11.16 -14.50 -8.32
C VAL A 242 -11.80 -13.74 -9.47
N PHE A 243 -11.01 -13.19 -10.39
CA PHE A 243 -11.51 -12.50 -11.58
C PHE A 243 -12.27 -13.44 -12.52
N ALA A 244 -11.80 -14.68 -12.70
CA ALA A 244 -12.48 -15.71 -13.48
C ALA A 244 -13.80 -16.16 -12.85
N ARG A 245 -13.84 -16.32 -11.52
CA ARG A 245 -15.02 -16.81 -10.78
C ARG A 245 -16.06 -15.74 -10.47
N THR A 246 -15.68 -14.46 -10.48
CA THR A 246 -16.61 -13.33 -10.27
C THR A 246 -17.53 -13.06 -11.47
N ASP A 247 -17.57 -13.98 -12.44
CA ASP A 247 -18.47 -13.91 -13.58
C ASP A 247 -19.94 -14.05 -13.13
N PRO A 248 -20.89 -13.27 -13.69
CA PRO A 248 -22.21 -13.03 -13.12
C PRO A 248 -23.21 -14.13 -13.47
N SER A 249 -22.79 -15.39 -13.33
CA SER A 249 -23.69 -16.54 -13.28
C SER A 249 -24.58 -16.55 -12.01
N THR A 250 -24.55 -15.49 -11.20
CA THR A 250 -25.61 -15.12 -10.26
C THR A 250 -26.92 -14.91 -11.02
N ARG A 251 -27.63 -16.03 -11.20
CA ARG A 251 -28.93 -16.18 -11.86
C ARG A 251 -30.11 -15.62 -11.07
N THR A 252 -29.92 -15.01 -9.89
CA THR A 252 -31.02 -14.81 -8.93
C THR A 252 -31.27 -13.38 -8.44
N LEU A 253 -30.51 -12.36 -8.88
CA LEU A 253 -30.62 -10.99 -8.31
C LEU A 253 -31.46 -10.00 -9.12
N VAL A 254 -31.94 -10.36 -10.31
CA VAL A 254 -33.01 -9.57 -10.94
C VAL A 254 -34.31 -10.19 -10.48
N SER A 255 -34.87 -9.62 -9.42
CA SER A 255 -36.24 -9.88 -9.00
C SER A 255 -37.13 -9.83 -10.25
N GLU A 256 -37.82 -10.95 -10.52
CA GLU A 256 -38.65 -11.17 -11.71
C GLU A 256 -39.67 -10.04 -11.93
N ASN A 257 -40.01 -9.30 -10.86
CA ASN A 257 -40.92 -8.17 -10.85
C ASN A 257 -40.36 -6.84 -11.42
N GLN A 258 -39.06 -6.69 -11.64
CA GLN A 258 -38.47 -5.46 -12.23
C GLN A 258 -38.03 -5.62 -13.70
N THR A 259 -38.18 -6.83 -14.26
CA THR A 259 -37.66 -7.24 -15.57
C THR A 259 -38.50 -6.76 -16.75
N THR A 260 -39.68 -6.18 -16.54
CA THR A 260 -40.62 -5.85 -17.63
C THR A 260 -40.24 -4.61 -18.45
N MET A 261 -39.16 -3.87 -18.10
CA MET A 261 -38.76 -2.66 -18.84
C MET A 261 -37.28 -2.56 -19.24
N LEU A 262 -36.41 -3.49 -18.84
CA LEU A 262 -34.99 -3.44 -19.18
C LEU A 262 -34.67 -4.45 -20.29
N THR A 263 -33.91 -4.00 -21.29
CA THR A 263 -33.42 -4.89 -22.34
C THR A 263 -32.40 -5.89 -21.76
N GLU A 264 -32.33 -7.10 -22.30
CA GLU A 264 -31.34 -8.12 -21.86
C GLU A 264 -29.90 -7.59 -21.90
N ALA A 265 -29.61 -6.70 -22.86
CA ALA A 265 -28.32 -6.05 -22.99
C ALA A 265 -27.97 -5.16 -21.79
N GLU A 266 -28.93 -4.39 -21.27
CA GLU A 266 -28.74 -3.53 -20.10
C GLU A 266 -28.54 -4.34 -18.83
N ILE A 267 -29.28 -5.44 -18.67
CA ILE A 267 -29.10 -6.37 -17.54
C ILE A 267 -27.70 -6.99 -17.58
N LYS A 268 -27.25 -7.44 -18.74
CA LYS A 268 -25.90 -8.00 -18.93
C LYS A 268 -24.81 -6.98 -18.62
N ALA A 269 -24.99 -5.74 -19.07
CA ALA A 269 -24.06 -4.65 -18.86
C ALA A 269 -23.96 -4.22 -17.38
N ALA A 270 -25.10 -4.13 -16.68
CA ALA A 270 -25.12 -3.85 -15.24
C ALA A 270 -24.40 -4.95 -14.43
N LYS A 271 -24.62 -6.22 -14.79
CA LYS A 271 -23.93 -7.37 -14.18
C LYS A 271 -22.41 -7.33 -14.40
N MET A 272 -21.97 -7.03 -15.62
CA MET A 272 -20.55 -6.88 -15.95
C MET A 272 -19.90 -5.76 -15.11
N MET A 273 -20.56 -4.61 -14.97
CA MET A 273 -20.05 -3.50 -14.16
C MET A 273 -19.99 -3.82 -12.67
N ALA A 274 -21.00 -4.49 -12.11
CA ALA A 274 -20.97 -4.94 -10.73
C ALA A 274 -19.77 -5.87 -10.46
N ALA A 275 -19.49 -6.80 -11.39
CA ALA A 275 -18.30 -7.64 -11.32
C ALA A 275 -17.00 -6.83 -11.40
N LEU A 276 -16.91 -5.84 -12.31
CA LEU A 276 -15.75 -4.94 -12.42
C LEU A 276 -15.50 -4.15 -11.13
N LEU A 277 -16.53 -3.64 -10.46
CA LEU A 277 -16.31 -2.91 -9.22
C LEU A 277 -15.95 -3.84 -8.05
N LYS A 278 -16.52 -5.04 -7.97
CA LYS A 278 -16.09 -6.04 -6.99
C LYS A 278 -14.61 -6.34 -7.13
N ARG A 279 -14.14 -6.50 -8.37
CA ARG A 279 -12.72 -6.66 -8.72
C ARG A 279 -11.90 -5.43 -8.29
N PHE A 280 -12.33 -4.23 -8.65
CA PHE A 280 -11.66 -2.99 -8.26
C PHE A 280 -11.52 -2.85 -6.74
N THR A 281 -12.59 -3.12 -6.00
CA THR A 281 -12.61 -2.97 -4.55
C THR A 281 -11.80 -4.06 -3.88
N PHE A 282 -11.81 -5.29 -4.41
CA PHE A 282 -10.92 -6.35 -3.95
C PHE A 282 -9.44 -5.97 -4.14
N MET A 283 -9.07 -5.45 -5.32
CA MET A 283 -7.69 -5.01 -5.59
C MET A 283 -7.29 -3.82 -4.71
N THR A 284 -8.23 -2.90 -4.45
CA THR A 284 -8.00 -1.79 -3.52
C THR A 284 -7.83 -2.30 -2.09
N ALA A 285 -8.66 -3.26 -1.66
CA ALA A 285 -8.52 -3.91 -0.35
C ALA A 285 -7.19 -4.66 -0.23
N LEU A 286 -6.73 -5.31 -1.29
CA LEU A 286 -5.41 -5.95 -1.36
C LEU A 286 -4.28 -4.91 -1.26
N GLY A 287 -4.38 -3.78 -1.98
CA GLY A 287 -3.43 -2.67 -1.87
C GLY A 287 -3.40 -2.08 -0.46
N MET A 288 -4.57 -1.85 0.14
CA MET A 288 -4.68 -1.38 1.54
C MET A 288 -4.12 -2.40 2.53
N ALA A 289 -4.36 -3.70 2.31
CA ALA A 289 -3.80 -4.78 3.11
C ALA A 289 -2.26 -4.82 3.00
N ALA A 290 -1.71 -4.58 1.81
CA ALA A 290 -0.28 -4.45 1.60
C ALA A 290 0.30 -3.20 2.28
N LEU A 291 -0.37 -2.04 2.20
CA LEU A 291 0.00 -0.82 2.93
C LEU A 291 -0.04 -1.04 4.45
N TYR A 292 -1.08 -1.70 4.95
CA TYR A 292 -1.22 -2.01 6.35
C TYR A 292 -0.13 -2.98 6.81
N THR A 293 0.13 -4.04 6.04
CA THR A 293 1.24 -4.96 6.27
C THR A 293 2.58 -4.22 6.30
N ALA A 294 2.82 -3.33 5.35
CA ALA A 294 4.01 -2.48 5.32
C ALA A 294 4.13 -1.68 6.62
N SER A 295 3.03 -1.08 7.09
CA SER A 295 2.95 -0.33 8.34
C SER A 295 3.26 -1.18 9.57
N THR A 296 2.90 -2.48 9.56
CA THR A 296 3.24 -3.40 10.65
C THR A 296 4.70 -3.83 10.64
N MET A 297 5.34 -3.86 9.47
CA MET A 297 6.75 -4.21 9.30
C MET A 297 7.72 -3.03 9.55
N VAL A 298 7.22 -1.80 9.63
CA VAL A 298 8.01 -0.56 9.90
C VAL A 298 8.84 -0.68 11.17
N VAL A 299 8.32 -1.44 12.12
CA VAL A 299 8.88 -1.45 13.46
C VAL A 299 9.99 -2.52 13.61
N SER A 300 10.11 -3.47 12.68
CA SER A 300 11.13 -4.54 12.73
C SER A 300 12.46 -4.14 12.07
N SER A 301 12.97 -2.94 12.36
CA SER A 301 14.29 -2.39 11.95
C SER A 301 14.62 -2.28 10.44
N ARG A 302 13.74 -2.69 9.52
CA ARG A 302 14.02 -2.63 8.06
C ARG A 302 13.04 -1.74 7.29
N ILE A 303 13.28 -0.44 7.38
CA ILE A 303 12.55 0.63 6.66
C ILE A 303 12.54 0.41 5.13
N SER A 304 13.55 -0.28 4.58
CA SER A 304 13.64 -0.58 3.14
C SER A 304 12.50 -1.47 2.63
N LEU A 305 12.07 -2.47 3.40
CA LEU A 305 10.99 -3.37 2.99
C LEU A 305 9.63 -2.67 3.00
N MET A 306 9.38 -1.80 3.99
CA MET A 306 8.18 -0.95 4.01
C MET A 306 8.06 -0.12 2.74
N ARG A 307 9.14 0.57 2.33
CA ARG A 307 9.15 1.41 1.12
C ARG A 307 8.73 0.59 -0.11
N SER A 308 9.33 -0.59 -0.27
CA SER A 308 9.01 -1.53 -1.35
C SER A 308 7.54 -1.96 -1.34
N MET A 309 6.99 -2.27 -0.17
CA MET A 309 5.58 -2.68 -0.03
C MET A 309 4.60 -1.54 -0.32
N ILE A 310 4.96 -0.30 0.01
CA ILE A 310 4.13 0.87 -0.28
C ILE A 310 4.13 1.19 -1.77
N VAL A 311 5.31 1.15 -2.40
CA VAL A 311 5.44 1.28 -3.85
C VAL A 311 4.65 0.16 -4.54
N LEU A 312 4.79 -1.09 -4.09
CA LEU A 312 4.01 -2.22 -4.60
C LEU A 312 2.50 -2.00 -4.45
N ALA A 313 2.03 -1.57 -3.28
CA ALA A 313 0.61 -1.30 -3.07
C ALA A 313 0.08 -0.20 -4.00
N PHE A 314 0.87 0.87 -4.18
CA PHE A 314 0.53 1.94 -5.11
C PHE A 314 0.47 1.45 -6.56
N CYS A 315 1.48 0.68 -6.98
CA CYS A 315 1.52 0.02 -8.29
C CYS A 315 0.29 -0.89 -8.49
N VAL A 316 -0.05 -1.74 -7.52
CA VAL A 316 -1.24 -2.61 -7.57
C VAL A 316 -2.53 -1.80 -7.74
N ILE A 317 -2.69 -0.69 -7.00
CA ILE A 317 -3.86 0.19 -7.11
C ILE A 317 -3.91 0.87 -8.48
N LEU A 318 -2.78 1.39 -8.99
CA LEU A 318 -2.71 2.01 -10.31
C LEU A 318 -2.98 1.01 -11.44
N THR A 319 -2.39 -0.18 -11.37
CA THR A 319 -2.62 -1.25 -12.33
C THR A 319 -4.07 -1.72 -12.30
N ALA A 320 -4.69 -1.81 -11.12
CA ALA A 320 -6.12 -2.10 -10.99
C ALA A 320 -7.00 -0.99 -11.61
N LEU A 321 -6.68 0.28 -11.36
CA LEU A 321 -7.39 1.42 -11.97
C LEU A 321 -7.25 1.43 -13.49
N GLY A 322 -6.03 1.24 -13.99
CA GLY A 322 -5.74 1.15 -15.41
C GLY A 322 -6.47 -0.01 -16.07
N PHE A 323 -6.48 -1.18 -15.43
CA PHE A 323 -7.22 -2.34 -15.91
C PHE A 323 -8.73 -2.09 -15.99
N VAL A 324 -9.32 -1.55 -14.93
CA VAL A 324 -10.75 -1.18 -14.92
C VAL A 324 -11.06 -0.18 -16.02
N TYR A 325 -10.20 0.81 -16.22
CA TYR A 325 -10.35 1.81 -17.26
C TYR A 325 -10.30 1.22 -18.67
N LEU A 326 -9.37 0.29 -18.93
CA LEU A 326 -9.20 -0.36 -20.24
C LEU A 326 -10.37 -1.31 -20.57
N GLU A 327 -10.90 -2.03 -19.59
CA GLU A 327 -12.00 -2.99 -19.80
C GLU A 327 -13.37 -2.32 -19.87
N THR A 328 -13.48 -1.07 -19.40
CA THR A 328 -14.74 -0.33 -19.34
C THR A 328 -15.05 0.37 -20.66
N ASP A 329 -16.04 -0.14 -21.41
CA ASP A 329 -16.61 0.57 -22.55
C ASP A 329 -17.28 1.87 -22.08
N ARG A 330 -16.72 3.01 -22.49
CA ARG A 330 -17.20 4.35 -22.11
C ARG A 330 -18.63 4.63 -22.57
N VAL A 331 -19.02 4.11 -23.75
CA VAL A 331 -20.36 4.33 -24.31
C VAL A 331 -21.37 3.55 -23.48
N LEU A 332 -21.07 2.29 -23.19
CA LEU A 332 -21.90 1.46 -22.33
C LEU A 332 -21.98 2.01 -20.91
N LEU A 333 -20.85 2.46 -20.37
CA LEU A 333 -20.77 3.09 -19.06
C LEU A 333 -21.69 4.31 -18.98
N SER A 334 -21.62 5.23 -19.96
CA SER A 334 -22.49 6.41 -19.98
C SER A 334 -23.98 6.09 -20.05
N LYS A 335 -24.37 5.00 -20.74
CA LYS A 335 -25.76 4.52 -20.76
C LYS A 335 -26.18 3.94 -19.41
N LEU A 336 -25.32 3.12 -18.81
CA LEU A 336 -25.55 2.54 -17.48
C LEU A 336 -25.60 3.57 -16.35
N LEU A 337 -24.88 4.70 -16.48
CA LEU A 337 -24.92 5.82 -15.52
C LEU A 337 -26.35 6.26 -15.22
N ASN A 338 -27.17 6.29 -16.26
CA ASN A 338 -28.50 6.85 -16.17
C ASN A 338 -29.50 5.88 -15.56
N GLN A 339 -29.23 4.57 -15.58
CA GLN A 339 -30.17 3.53 -15.18
C GLN A 339 -29.83 2.86 -13.84
N SER A 340 -28.55 2.66 -13.53
CA SER A 340 -28.11 1.95 -12.33
C SER A 340 -28.05 2.87 -11.10
N ARG A 341 -28.80 2.53 -10.04
CA ARG A 341 -28.75 3.23 -8.74
C ARG A 341 -27.34 3.24 -8.15
N PHE A 342 -26.67 2.10 -8.24
CA PHE A 342 -25.32 1.92 -7.76
C PHE A 342 -24.33 2.84 -8.46
N TYR A 343 -24.47 2.96 -9.78
CA TYR A 343 -23.55 3.79 -10.54
C TYR A 343 -23.82 5.28 -10.35
N ARG A 344 -25.08 5.68 -10.12
CA ARG A 344 -25.37 7.02 -9.60
C ARG A 344 -24.64 7.27 -8.27
N SER A 345 -24.54 6.29 -7.37
CA SER A 345 -23.77 6.44 -6.13
C SER A 345 -22.27 6.60 -6.39
N ILE A 346 -21.67 5.84 -7.31
CA ILE A 346 -20.24 6.00 -7.68
C ILE A 346 -20.01 7.35 -8.38
N LEU A 347 -20.89 7.76 -9.30
CA LEU A 347 -20.80 9.06 -9.95
C LEU A 347 -20.94 10.19 -8.92
N GLN A 348 -21.86 10.06 -7.97
CA GLN A 348 -22.00 11.00 -6.84
C GLN A 348 -20.73 11.02 -5.98
N LEU A 349 -20.08 9.88 -5.78
CA LEU A 349 -18.80 9.78 -5.09
C LEU A 349 -17.68 10.46 -5.90
N ALA A 350 -17.57 10.21 -7.21
CA ALA A 350 -16.59 10.85 -8.09
C ALA A 350 -16.81 12.38 -8.21
N LYS A 351 -18.08 12.82 -8.17
CA LYS A 351 -18.45 14.24 -8.14
C LYS A 351 -18.27 14.88 -6.76
N ASN A 352 -18.00 14.10 -5.72
CA ASN A 352 -17.74 14.64 -4.39
C ASN A 352 -16.39 15.35 -4.39
N ASP A 353 -16.37 16.63 -3.96
CA ASP A 353 -15.11 17.37 -3.98
C ASP A 353 -14.05 16.82 -3.02
N TRP A 354 -14.41 15.98 -2.04
CA TRP A 354 -13.42 15.25 -1.24
C TRP A 354 -12.62 14.25 -2.08
N ILE A 355 -13.29 13.54 -2.99
CA ILE A 355 -12.65 12.60 -3.91
C ILE A 355 -11.85 13.37 -4.97
N ARG A 356 -12.40 14.48 -5.49
CA ARG A 356 -11.66 15.37 -6.40
C ARG A 356 -10.41 15.95 -5.72
N ALA A 357 -10.50 16.38 -4.47
CA ALA A 357 -9.36 16.88 -3.71
C ALA A 357 -8.32 15.79 -3.46
N LEU A 358 -8.72 14.58 -3.08
CA LEU A 358 -7.83 13.44 -2.94
C LEU A 358 -7.15 13.09 -4.27
N PHE A 359 -7.90 13.09 -5.37
CA PHE A 359 -7.38 12.89 -6.72
C PHE A 359 -6.30 13.93 -7.06
N ILE A 360 -6.57 15.22 -6.81
CA ILE A 360 -5.55 16.28 -7.01
C ILE A 360 -4.36 16.06 -6.07
N CYS A 361 -4.56 15.72 -4.80
CA CYS A 361 -3.46 15.44 -3.87
C CYS A 361 -2.51 14.36 -4.40
N CYS A 362 -3.07 13.26 -4.91
CA CYS A 362 -2.30 12.12 -5.42
C CYS A 362 -1.69 12.38 -6.79
N THR A 363 -2.30 13.24 -7.61
CA THR A 363 -1.91 13.42 -9.02
C THR A 363 -1.29 14.78 -9.33
N CYS A 364 -1.23 15.74 -8.40
CA CYS A 364 -0.83 17.12 -8.72
C CYS A 364 0.60 17.25 -9.28
N MET A 365 1.50 16.30 -8.99
CA MET A 365 2.83 16.26 -9.61
C MET A 365 2.76 15.82 -11.09
N PHE A 366 1.93 14.85 -11.39
CA PHE A 366 1.83 14.25 -12.73
C PHE A 366 0.84 14.99 -13.64
N LEU A 367 -0.23 15.54 -13.07
CA LEU A 367 -1.35 16.11 -13.80
C LEU A 367 -0.92 17.28 -14.72
N PRO A 368 -0.12 18.27 -14.28
CA PRO A 368 0.40 19.31 -15.18
C PRO A 368 1.25 18.74 -16.30
N GLY A 369 2.08 17.73 -16.00
CA GLY A 369 2.91 17.04 -16.99
C GLY A 369 2.07 16.30 -18.04
N ILE A 370 1.03 15.57 -17.61
CA ILE A 370 0.10 14.87 -18.51
C ILE A 370 -0.67 15.85 -19.39
N LEU A 371 -1.22 16.93 -18.81
CA LEU A 371 -1.94 17.95 -19.56
C LEU A 371 -1.03 18.68 -20.56
N GLY A 372 0.19 19.04 -20.13
CA GLY A 372 1.19 19.64 -21.01
C GLY A 372 1.61 18.72 -22.15
N ALA A 373 1.85 17.44 -21.86
CA ALA A 373 2.16 16.43 -22.86
C ALA A 373 1.01 16.23 -23.85
N ASP A 374 -0.26 16.26 -23.40
CA ASP A 374 -1.42 16.15 -24.29
C ASP A 374 -1.59 17.38 -25.19
N MET A 375 -1.29 18.59 -24.67
CA MET A 375 -1.26 19.81 -25.49
C MET A 375 -0.21 19.72 -26.60
N ILE A 376 0.98 19.19 -26.29
CA ILE A 376 2.03 18.98 -27.28
C ILE A 376 1.59 17.88 -28.28
N ARG A 377 1.02 16.78 -27.80
CA ARG A 377 0.46 15.70 -28.65
C ARG A 377 -0.58 16.22 -29.63
N GLN A 378 -1.51 17.06 -29.17
CA GLN A 378 -2.52 17.65 -30.03
C GLN A 378 -1.89 18.57 -31.09
N ARG A 379 -0.85 19.34 -30.74
CA ARG A 379 -0.08 20.13 -31.71
C ARG A 379 0.62 19.25 -32.75
N VAL A 380 1.25 18.16 -32.33
CA VAL A 380 1.88 17.19 -33.24
C VAL A 380 0.84 16.61 -34.20
N ARG A 381 -0.33 16.21 -33.70
CA ARG A 381 -1.44 15.71 -34.55
C ARG A 381 -1.91 16.74 -35.57
N THR A 382 -2.06 18.01 -35.17
CA THR A 382 -2.45 19.08 -36.11
C THR A 382 -1.39 19.36 -37.17
N CYS A 383 -0.10 19.16 -36.86
CA CYS A 383 0.97 19.29 -37.85
C CYS A 383 1.03 18.12 -38.83
N VAL A 384 0.67 16.90 -38.38
CA VAL A 384 0.75 15.68 -39.20
C VAL A 384 -0.51 15.46 -40.04
N SER A 385 -1.70 15.82 -39.53
CA SER A 385 -2.98 15.64 -40.23
C SER A 385 -3.54 16.99 -40.70
N SER A 386 -3.31 17.32 -41.96
CA SER A 386 -3.58 18.66 -42.52
C SER A 386 -5.07 19.04 -42.64
N ASP A 387 -6.01 18.08 -42.73
CA ASP A 387 -7.39 18.42 -43.16
C ASP A 387 -8.55 17.99 -42.24
N SER A 388 -8.31 17.32 -41.11
CA SER A 388 -9.42 16.76 -40.28
C SER A 388 -9.25 16.82 -38.77
N ALA A 389 -8.20 17.46 -38.25
CA ALA A 389 -8.02 17.56 -36.80
C ALA A 389 -8.98 18.60 -36.18
N PRO A 390 -9.78 18.25 -35.17
CA PRO A 390 -10.68 19.19 -34.51
C PRO A 390 -9.88 20.32 -33.86
N SER A 391 -10.28 21.57 -34.13
CA SER A 391 -9.66 22.77 -33.56
C SER A 391 -9.78 22.76 -32.02
N GLY A 392 -8.65 22.78 -31.32
CA GLY A 392 -8.61 22.81 -29.85
C GLY A 392 -7.22 22.53 -29.29
N ARG A 393 -7.02 22.88 -28.02
CA ARG A 393 -5.72 22.76 -27.33
C ARG A 393 -5.39 21.35 -26.84
N PHE A 394 -6.41 20.53 -26.61
CA PHE A 394 -6.31 19.18 -26.06
C PHE A 394 -6.88 18.15 -27.03
N THR A 395 -6.39 16.92 -26.93
CA THR A 395 -6.92 15.78 -27.69
C THR A 395 -8.34 15.44 -27.29
N ALA A 396 -9.09 14.76 -28.17
CA ALA A 396 -10.45 14.32 -27.88
C ALA A 396 -10.54 13.38 -26.66
N ALA A 397 -9.44 12.74 -26.26
CA ALA A 397 -9.40 11.86 -25.10
C ALA A 397 -9.33 12.64 -23.77
N VAL A 398 -8.58 13.74 -23.73
CA VAL A 398 -8.34 14.55 -22.53
C VAL A 398 -9.33 15.71 -22.42
N ARG A 399 -9.90 16.18 -23.53
CA ARG A 399 -10.89 17.28 -23.56
C ARG A 399 -12.05 17.07 -22.58
N PRO A 400 -12.73 15.90 -22.52
CA PRO A 400 -13.82 15.70 -21.56
C PRO A 400 -13.37 15.82 -20.09
N MET A 401 -12.11 15.46 -19.80
CA MET A 401 -11.54 15.58 -18.45
C MET A 401 -11.26 17.05 -18.09
N VAL A 402 -10.73 17.83 -19.04
CA VAL A 402 -10.51 19.28 -18.86
C VAL A 402 -11.84 20.03 -18.76
N ASP A 403 -12.81 19.68 -19.60
CA ASP A 403 -14.16 20.27 -19.53
C ASP A 403 -14.81 19.95 -18.18
N GLU A 404 -14.68 18.71 -17.69
CA GLU A 404 -15.13 18.34 -16.36
C GLU A 404 -14.40 19.14 -15.26
N PHE A 405 -13.09 19.38 -15.37
CA PHE A 405 -12.35 20.24 -14.44
C PHE A 405 -12.87 21.68 -14.38
N HIS A 406 -13.36 22.23 -15.50
CA HIS A 406 -13.99 23.54 -15.51
C HIS A 406 -15.30 23.57 -14.74
N THR A 407 -16.00 22.43 -14.60
CA THR A 407 -17.24 22.35 -13.80
C THR A 407 -16.99 22.23 -12.30
N TRP A 408 -15.74 22.07 -11.86
CA TRP A 408 -15.43 21.83 -10.46
C TRP A 408 -15.55 23.11 -9.62
N ASN A 409 -16.06 22.95 -8.40
CA ASN A 409 -15.97 24.00 -7.40
C ASN A 409 -14.56 24.05 -6.82
N TRP A 410 -13.64 24.70 -7.54
CA TRP A 410 -12.21 24.79 -7.20
C TRP A 410 -11.97 25.31 -5.79
N THR A 411 -12.77 26.27 -5.32
CA THR A 411 -12.69 26.73 -3.94
C THR A 411 -12.90 25.60 -2.95
N SER A 412 -13.96 24.81 -3.12
CA SER A 412 -14.23 23.69 -2.21
C SER A 412 -13.17 22.60 -2.35
N VAL A 413 -12.71 22.30 -3.57
CA VAL A 413 -11.70 21.27 -3.82
C VAL A 413 -10.38 21.65 -3.13
N LEU A 414 -9.87 22.85 -3.36
CA LEU A 414 -8.60 23.33 -2.80
C LEU A 414 -8.64 23.44 -1.27
N ARG A 415 -9.77 23.86 -0.69
CA ARG A 415 -9.94 23.87 0.77
C ARG A 415 -9.89 22.46 1.36
N LYS A 416 -10.59 21.50 0.75
CA LYS A 416 -10.58 20.09 1.20
C LYS A 416 -9.20 19.46 1.00
N LEU A 417 -8.52 19.80 -0.09
CA LEU A 417 -7.14 19.43 -0.35
C LEU A 417 -6.22 19.89 0.78
N ASN A 418 -6.29 21.18 1.15
CA ASN A 418 -5.49 21.71 2.26
C ASN A 418 -5.72 20.92 3.55
N LEU A 419 -6.97 20.58 3.86
CA LEU A 419 -7.30 19.81 5.05
C LEU A 419 -6.75 18.38 4.99
N ILE A 420 -6.86 17.71 3.84
CA ILE A 420 -6.26 16.37 3.62
C ILE A 420 -4.74 16.45 3.83
N CYS A 421 -4.08 17.43 3.22
CA CYS A 421 -2.64 17.63 3.36
C CYS A 421 -2.23 17.93 4.80
N ILE A 422 -2.94 18.82 5.52
CA ILE A 422 -2.66 19.12 6.94
C ILE A 422 -2.78 17.86 7.78
N VAL A 423 -3.84 17.07 7.59
CA VAL A 423 -4.02 15.80 8.32
C VAL A 423 -2.90 14.81 7.97
N ALA A 424 -2.55 14.68 6.68
CA ALA A 424 -1.47 13.79 6.25
C ALA A 424 -0.12 14.19 6.85
N VAL A 425 0.21 15.49 6.85
CA VAL A 425 1.42 16.02 7.48
C VAL A 425 1.43 15.76 8.98
N PHE A 426 0.31 16.03 9.67
CA PHE A 426 0.21 15.79 11.11
C PHE A 426 0.36 14.31 11.46
N LEU A 427 -0.23 13.41 10.67
CA LEU A 427 -0.07 11.96 10.83
C LEU A 427 1.39 11.54 10.56
N ALA A 428 2.00 11.99 9.48
CA ALA A 428 3.37 11.64 9.12
C ALA A 428 4.39 12.12 10.17
N VAL A 429 4.28 13.37 10.61
CA VAL A 429 5.13 13.95 11.65
C VAL A 429 4.83 13.30 13.01
N GLY A 430 3.56 13.10 13.35
CA GLY A 430 3.13 12.49 14.61
C GLY A 430 3.63 11.05 14.79
N MET A 431 3.64 10.25 13.72
CA MET A 431 4.22 8.91 13.75
C MET A 431 5.73 8.95 14.06
N ARG A 432 6.48 9.87 13.46
CA ARG A 432 7.93 10.02 13.73
C ARG A 432 8.22 10.55 15.12
N ALA A 433 7.46 11.56 15.56
CA ALA A 433 7.55 12.08 16.92
C ALA A 433 7.31 10.96 17.95
N SER A 434 6.39 10.03 17.65
CA SER A 434 6.15 8.85 18.50
C SER A 434 7.37 7.94 18.57
N TYR A 435 8.07 7.67 17.46
CA TYR A 435 9.29 6.86 17.47
C TYR A 435 10.43 7.51 18.23
N VAL A 436 10.66 8.82 18.04
CA VAL A 436 11.65 9.58 18.82
C VAL A 436 11.32 9.54 20.31
N PHE A 437 10.04 9.71 20.65
CA PHE A 437 9.57 9.60 22.03
C PHE A 437 9.80 8.19 22.60
N PHE A 438 9.54 7.11 21.85
CA PHE A 438 9.79 5.75 22.32
C PHE A 438 11.27 5.45 22.51
N SER A 439 12.11 5.92 21.60
CA SER A 439 13.57 5.79 21.69
C SER A 439 14.10 6.50 22.95
N TRP A 440 13.66 7.74 23.22
CA TRP A 440 13.97 8.47 24.45
C TRP A 440 13.46 7.75 25.71
N LEU A 441 12.19 7.36 25.70
CA LEU A 441 11.54 6.71 26.83
C LEU A 441 12.24 5.39 27.17
N ASN A 442 12.63 4.61 26.17
CA ASN A 442 13.35 3.36 26.39
C ASN A 442 14.66 3.58 27.15
N VAL A 443 15.45 4.59 26.79
CA VAL A 443 16.68 4.93 27.53
C VAL A 443 16.37 5.34 28.97
N ALA A 444 15.38 6.22 29.17
CA ALA A 444 15.00 6.65 30.52
C ALA A 444 14.57 5.47 31.41
N LEU A 445 13.81 4.51 30.86
CA LEU A 445 13.35 3.33 31.61
C LEU A 445 14.48 2.36 31.96
N ILE A 446 15.46 2.19 31.07
CA ILE A 446 16.64 1.36 31.32
C ILE A 446 17.48 1.96 32.46
N GLU A 447 17.64 3.29 32.49
CA GLU A 447 18.41 3.99 33.53
C GLU A 447 17.80 3.82 34.93
N TRP A 448 16.47 3.68 35.02
CA TRP A 448 15.77 3.55 36.30
C TRP A 448 15.95 2.19 36.97
N LYS A 449 16.52 1.18 36.27
CA LYS A 449 16.78 -0.18 36.81
C LYS A 449 15.59 -0.77 37.56
N LEU A 450 14.38 -0.57 37.04
CA LEU A 450 13.14 -0.99 37.69
C LEU A 450 13.00 -2.50 37.69
N ASP A 451 12.33 -3.04 38.71
CA ASP A 451 11.88 -4.42 38.72
C ASP A 451 10.94 -4.68 37.52
N ILE A 452 11.03 -5.88 36.91
CA ILE A 452 10.32 -6.22 35.68
C ILE A 452 8.79 -6.13 35.82
N TYR A 453 8.24 -6.38 37.00
CA TYR A 453 6.80 -6.27 37.24
C TYR A 453 6.35 -4.81 37.32
N PHE A 454 7.15 -3.96 37.99
CA PHE A 454 6.88 -2.52 38.04
C PHE A 454 7.04 -1.87 36.66
N LEU A 455 8.07 -2.28 35.90
CA LEU A 455 8.26 -1.90 34.52
C LEU A 455 7.07 -2.33 33.64
N GLY A 456 6.58 -3.56 33.82
CA GLY A 456 5.38 -4.06 33.14
C GLY A 456 4.13 -3.22 33.43
N LEU A 457 3.93 -2.77 34.67
CA LEU A 457 2.83 -1.87 35.04
C LEU A 457 2.96 -0.50 34.36
N LEU A 458 4.18 0.02 34.26
CA LEU A 458 4.44 1.28 33.57
C LEU A 458 4.21 1.15 32.06
N VAL A 459 4.70 0.07 31.44
CA VAL A 459 4.45 -0.27 30.04
C VAL A 459 2.94 -0.40 29.77
N PHE A 460 2.20 -1.00 30.70
CA PHE A 460 0.73 -1.06 30.64
C PHE A 460 0.11 0.35 30.61
N ALA A 461 0.49 1.23 31.54
CA ALA A 461 -0.07 2.58 31.63
C ALA A 461 0.23 3.42 30.39
N ILE A 462 1.47 3.37 29.91
CA ILE A 462 1.92 4.07 28.71
C ILE A 462 1.23 3.50 27.47
N GLY A 463 1.19 2.18 27.34
CA GLY A 463 0.53 1.50 26.23
C GLY A 463 -0.97 1.80 26.18
N LEU A 464 -1.65 1.85 27.33
CA LEU A 464 -3.05 2.28 27.41
C LEU A 464 -3.23 3.72 26.92
N GLY A 465 -2.38 4.64 27.36
CA GLY A 465 -2.38 6.02 26.88
C GLY A 465 -2.20 6.12 25.36
N MET A 466 -1.25 5.36 24.82
CA MET A 466 -0.96 5.29 23.39
C MET A 466 -2.15 4.76 22.57
N PHE A 467 -2.80 3.68 23.01
CA PHE A 467 -4.00 3.17 22.33
C PHE A 467 -5.15 4.18 22.34
N MET A 468 -5.23 5.06 23.34
CA MET A 468 -6.25 6.10 23.39
C MET A 468 -5.96 7.26 22.42
N MET A 469 -4.78 7.30 21.80
CA MET A 469 -4.43 8.29 20.78
C MET A 469 -4.73 7.77 19.36
N PRO A 470 -5.52 8.50 18.55
CA PRO A 470 -5.88 8.04 17.20
C PRO A 470 -4.70 7.86 16.23
N VAL A 471 -3.58 8.54 16.50
CA VAL A 471 -2.43 8.62 15.60
C VAL A 471 -1.47 7.44 15.78
N VAL A 472 -1.51 6.75 16.93
CA VAL A 472 -0.55 5.70 17.24
C VAL A 472 -1.04 4.35 16.71
N PRO A 473 -0.28 3.68 15.83
CA PRO A 473 -0.64 2.34 15.38
C PRO A 473 -0.47 1.33 16.52
N GLY A 474 -1.44 0.43 16.67
CA GLY A 474 -1.43 -0.54 17.77
C GLY A 474 -0.22 -1.47 17.78
N THR A 475 0.31 -1.80 16.59
CA THR A 475 1.53 -2.60 16.45
C THR A 475 2.76 -1.95 17.08
N ALA A 476 2.90 -0.62 17.01
CA ALA A 476 4.01 0.08 17.66
C ALA A 476 3.97 -0.09 19.18
N VAL A 477 2.77 -0.14 19.78
CA VAL A 477 2.58 -0.35 21.22
C VAL A 477 3.07 -1.74 21.65
N TYR A 478 2.70 -2.79 20.91
CA TYR A 478 3.09 -4.17 21.23
C TYR A 478 4.60 -4.37 21.13
N ILE A 479 5.23 -3.77 20.12
CA ILE A 479 6.68 -3.90 19.92
C ILE A 479 7.42 -3.07 20.95
N PHE A 480 6.95 -1.86 21.26
CA PHE A 480 7.47 -1.06 22.38
C PHE A 480 7.47 -1.88 23.68
N ALA A 481 6.36 -2.55 24.00
CA ALA A 481 6.28 -3.40 25.19
C ALA A 481 7.34 -4.52 25.16
N GLY A 482 7.51 -5.19 24.01
CA GLY A 482 8.54 -6.21 23.84
C GLY A 482 9.97 -5.66 23.97
N VAL A 483 10.28 -4.52 23.36
CA VAL A 483 11.62 -3.91 23.39
C VAL A 483 12.01 -3.51 24.81
N VAL A 484 11.13 -2.78 25.51
CA VAL A 484 11.41 -2.30 26.88
C VAL A 484 11.60 -3.45 27.86
N LEU A 485 10.70 -4.45 27.84
CA LEU A 485 10.81 -5.61 28.72
C LEU A 485 11.98 -6.52 28.32
N GLY A 486 12.26 -6.63 27.02
CA GLY A 486 13.38 -7.39 26.49
C GLY A 486 14.73 -6.83 26.95
N TYR A 487 14.93 -5.51 26.91
CA TYR A 487 16.16 -4.90 27.43
C TYR A 487 16.39 -5.18 28.91
N GLN A 488 15.33 -5.14 29.72
CA GLN A 488 15.43 -5.47 31.14
C GLN A 488 15.78 -6.95 31.35
N ALA A 489 15.21 -7.85 30.55
CA ALA A 489 15.52 -9.28 30.61
C ALA A 489 16.99 -9.59 30.28
N GLN A 490 17.65 -8.79 29.44
CA GLN A 490 19.07 -8.98 29.14
C GLN A 490 19.99 -8.74 30.34
N LEU A 491 19.55 -7.94 31.32
CA LEU A 491 20.32 -7.73 32.55
C LEU A 491 20.28 -8.96 33.47
N GLY A 492 19.39 -9.92 33.19
CA GLY A 492 19.18 -11.14 33.96
C GLY A 492 19.66 -12.41 33.24
N SER A 493 18.97 -13.50 33.53
CA SER A 493 19.20 -14.84 32.98
C SER A 493 18.38 -15.10 31.71
N GLN A 494 18.67 -16.16 30.96
CA GLN A 494 17.90 -16.53 29.76
C GLN A 494 16.40 -16.77 30.06
N ASP A 495 16.08 -17.25 31.26
CA ASP A 495 14.69 -17.41 31.73
C ASP A 495 13.92 -16.08 31.75
N ASP A 496 14.62 -14.96 31.89
CA ASP A 496 14.01 -13.64 31.94
C ASP A 496 13.51 -13.17 30.57
N VAL A 497 14.02 -13.73 29.47
CA VAL A 497 13.52 -13.46 28.10
C VAL A 497 12.10 -13.99 27.93
N TRP A 498 11.86 -15.25 28.33
CA TRP A 498 10.52 -15.84 28.26
C TRP A 498 9.54 -15.17 29.21
N ARG A 499 10.02 -14.74 30.39
CA ARG A 499 9.24 -13.93 31.32
C ARG A 499 8.88 -12.58 30.73
N ALA A 500 9.81 -11.88 30.07
CA ALA A 500 9.54 -10.62 29.38
C ALA A 500 8.48 -10.79 28.27
N ILE A 501 8.55 -11.86 27.48
CA ILE A 501 7.51 -12.17 26.49
C ILE A 501 6.16 -12.40 27.18
N GLY A 502 6.11 -13.26 28.21
CA GLY A 502 4.87 -13.57 28.93
C GLY A 502 4.22 -12.33 29.57
N ILE A 503 5.02 -11.52 30.27
CA ILE A 503 4.57 -10.25 30.88
C ILE A 503 4.12 -9.29 29.77
N GLY A 504 4.93 -9.11 28.73
CA GLY A 504 4.63 -8.22 27.60
C GLY A 504 3.32 -8.55 26.90
N VAL A 505 3.07 -9.85 26.67
CA VAL A 505 1.81 -10.34 26.10
C VAL A 505 0.64 -10.07 27.04
N LEU A 506 0.79 -10.37 28.33
CA LEU A 506 -0.26 -10.16 29.32
C LEU A 506 -0.64 -8.67 29.43
N VAL A 507 0.34 -7.81 29.67
CA VAL A 507 0.11 -6.36 29.86
C VAL A 507 -0.45 -5.72 28.59
N SER A 508 0.05 -6.10 27.41
CA SER A 508 -0.45 -5.60 26.13
C SER A 508 -1.88 -6.06 25.86
N SER A 509 -2.20 -7.31 26.22
CA SER A 509 -3.56 -7.85 26.05
C SER A 509 -4.56 -7.14 26.96
N VAL A 510 -4.21 -6.90 28.23
CA VAL A 510 -5.06 -6.16 29.17
C VAL A 510 -5.21 -4.70 28.72
N ALA A 511 -4.10 -4.03 28.36
CA ALA A 511 -4.12 -2.66 27.84
C ALA A 511 -5.02 -2.56 26.60
N LYS A 512 -4.92 -3.52 25.68
CA LYS A 512 -5.74 -3.57 24.46
C LYS A 512 -7.23 -3.69 24.77
N MET A 513 -7.63 -4.60 25.66
CA MET A 513 -9.05 -4.80 26.00
C MET A 513 -9.63 -3.58 26.73
N LEU A 514 -8.85 -2.97 27.63
CA LEU A 514 -9.25 -1.73 28.31
C LEU A 514 -9.33 -0.55 27.35
N ALA A 515 -8.37 -0.43 26.42
CA ALA A 515 -8.41 0.59 25.39
C ALA A 515 -9.64 0.44 24.48
N CYS A 516 -9.97 -0.78 24.04
CA CYS A 516 -11.20 -1.02 23.26
C CYS A 516 -12.46 -0.58 24.04
N THR A 517 -12.49 -0.80 25.36
CA THR A 517 -13.59 -0.35 26.22
C THR A 517 -13.63 1.18 26.35
N GLY A 518 -12.47 1.82 26.54
CA GLY A 518 -12.35 3.29 26.62
C GLY A 518 -12.71 3.97 25.30
N GLN A 519 -12.21 3.46 24.18
CA GLN A 519 -12.55 3.91 22.83
C GLN A 519 -14.04 3.71 22.52
N TYR A 520 -14.62 2.58 22.93
CA TYR A 520 -16.07 2.37 22.85
C TYR A 520 -16.82 3.44 23.66
N LEU A 521 -16.39 3.75 24.88
CA LEU A 521 -17.05 4.77 25.71
C LEU A 521 -16.99 6.16 25.06
N ILE A 522 -15.84 6.52 24.48
CA ILE A 522 -15.70 7.75 23.68
C ILE A 522 -16.73 7.74 22.54
N GLY A 523 -16.80 6.63 21.79
CA GLY A 523 -17.78 6.45 20.72
C GLY A 523 -19.22 6.54 21.19
N TYR A 524 -19.55 5.96 22.35
CA TYR A 524 -20.90 5.98 22.92
C TYR A 524 -21.32 7.38 23.31
N VAL A 525 -20.42 8.16 23.93
CA VAL A 525 -20.67 9.56 24.28
C VAL A 525 -20.77 10.44 23.03
N ALA A 526 -19.80 10.31 22.12
CA ALA A 526 -19.77 11.06 20.87
C ALA A 526 -20.97 10.72 19.97
N GLY A 527 -21.41 9.47 19.98
CA GLY A 527 -22.59 8.96 19.27
C GLY A 527 -23.90 9.57 19.75
N LYS A 528 -23.95 10.32 20.86
CA LYS A 528 -25.12 11.14 21.23
C LYS A 528 -25.23 12.42 20.39
N SER A 529 -24.13 12.87 19.79
CA SER A 529 -24.10 14.06 18.94
C SER A 529 -24.53 13.72 17.51
N VAL A 530 -25.59 14.37 17.04
CA VAL A 530 -26.10 14.23 15.66
C VAL A 530 -25.03 14.62 14.63
N ARG A 531 -24.16 15.58 14.96
CA ARG A 531 -23.03 15.99 14.11
C ARG A 531 -22.02 14.85 13.92
N VAL A 532 -21.71 14.12 15.00
CA VAL A 532 -20.79 12.97 14.94
C VAL A 532 -21.42 11.81 14.18
N GLN A 533 -22.68 11.49 14.48
CA GLN A 533 -23.43 10.44 13.75
C GLN A 533 -23.44 10.70 12.24
N ARG A 534 -23.68 11.95 11.84
CA ARG A 534 -23.61 12.38 10.44
C ARG A 534 -22.20 12.23 9.86
N PHE A 535 -21.18 12.67 10.59
CA PHE A 535 -19.79 12.59 10.13
C PHE A 535 -19.37 11.13 9.85
N VAL A 536 -19.77 10.21 10.74
CA VAL A 536 -19.57 8.76 10.59
C VAL A 536 -20.56 8.12 9.61
N ALA A 537 -21.54 8.89 9.16
CA ALA A 537 -22.53 8.50 8.16
C ALA A 537 -23.30 7.24 8.55
N VAL A 538 -23.78 7.19 9.81
CA VAL A 538 -24.55 6.05 10.36
C VAL A 538 -25.83 5.73 9.56
N ASP A 539 -26.33 6.71 8.81
CA ASP A 539 -27.47 6.58 7.92
C ASP A 539 -27.14 5.89 6.58
N ARG A 540 -25.86 5.65 6.27
CA ARG A 540 -25.43 5.11 4.98
C ARG A 540 -25.30 3.59 4.99
N VAL A 541 -25.56 3.00 3.82
CA VAL A 541 -25.58 1.54 3.60
C VAL A 541 -24.29 0.87 4.06
N PHE A 542 -23.12 1.48 3.82
CA PHE A 542 -21.84 0.90 4.22
C PHE A 542 -21.72 0.75 5.75
N THR A 543 -21.96 1.82 6.50
CA THR A 543 -21.92 1.81 7.97
C THR A 543 -22.98 0.88 8.55
N ARG A 544 -24.16 0.81 7.94
CA ARG A 544 -25.22 -0.13 8.33
C ARG A 544 -24.89 -1.59 8.01
N ALA A 545 -24.17 -1.86 6.93
CA ALA A 545 -23.68 -3.20 6.62
C ALA A 545 -22.68 -3.66 7.68
N MET A 546 -21.76 -2.77 8.11
CA MET A 546 -20.88 -3.02 9.25
C MET A 546 -21.66 -3.26 10.54
N GLU A 547 -22.62 -2.40 10.86
CA GLU A 547 -23.52 -2.54 12.02
C GLU A 547 -24.18 -3.93 12.02
N MET A 548 -24.76 -4.33 10.90
CA MET A 548 -25.42 -5.63 10.76
C MET A 548 -24.46 -6.80 10.99
N ILE A 549 -23.24 -6.77 10.45
CA ILE A 549 -22.23 -7.82 10.68
C ILE A 549 -21.85 -7.88 12.16
N LEU A 550 -21.59 -6.72 12.78
CA LEU A 550 -21.14 -6.62 14.16
C LEU A 550 -22.26 -6.92 15.18
N ASN A 551 -23.53 -6.72 14.81
CA ASN A 551 -24.69 -6.94 15.68
C ASN A 551 -25.22 -8.40 15.63
N ARG A 552 -24.79 -9.21 14.64
CA ARG A 552 -25.16 -10.65 14.58
C ARG A 552 -24.73 -11.37 15.86
N ARG A 553 -25.60 -12.17 16.48
CA ARG A 553 -25.24 -12.94 17.68
C ARG A 553 -24.11 -13.93 17.38
N GLY A 554 -23.18 -14.09 18.33
CA GLY A 554 -22.01 -14.96 18.20
C GLY A 554 -20.79 -14.27 17.56
N LEU A 555 -19.76 -15.08 17.29
CA LEU A 555 -18.47 -14.64 16.73
C LEU A 555 -18.30 -15.15 15.30
N GLY A 556 -19.12 -14.63 14.38
CA GLY A 556 -18.92 -14.91 12.95
C GLY A 556 -17.56 -14.38 12.46
N LEU A 557 -16.94 -15.08 11.51
CA LEU A 557 -15.62 -14.72 10.98
C LEU A 557 -15.55 -13.26 10.50
N GLY A 558 -16.61 -12.77 9.83
CA GLY A 558 -16.68 -11.37 9.39
C GLY A 558 -16.62 -10.36 10.54
N LYS A 559 -17.27 -10.66 11.68
CA LYS A 559 -17.21 -9.83 12.88
C LYS A 559 -15.79 -9.81 13.47
N VAL A 560 -15.18 -10.99 13.61
CA VAL A 560 -13.83 -11.13 14.15
C VAL A 560 -12.82 -10.39 13.27
N CYS A 561 -12.88 -10.55 11.94
CA CYS A 561 -11.96 -9.86 11.04
C CYS A 561 -12.11 -8.33 11.10
N ILE A 562 -13.32 -7.78 11.22
CA ILE A 562 -13.52 -6.33 11.44
C ILE A 562 -12.83 -5.89 12.74
N LEU A 563 -13.02 -6.63 13.83
CA LEU A 563 -12.52 -6.26 15.16
C LEU A 563 -11.01 -6.47 15.35
N VAL A 564 -10.38 -7.35 14.55
CA VAL A 564 -8.96 -7.71 14.67
C VAL A 564 -8.09 -6.99 13.65
N ALA A 565 -8.59 -6.77 12.42
CA ALA A 565 -7.83 -6.14 11.33
C ALA A 565 -8.30 -4.74 10.98
N GLY A 566 -9.46 -4.31 11.50
CA GLY A 566 -9.88 -2.91 11.41
C GLY A 566 -8.94 -2.00 12.22
N PRO A 567 -8.75 -0.74 11.81
CA PRO A 567 -7.93 0.21 12.56
C PRO A 567 -8.49 0.38 13.98
N ASP A 568 -7.63 0.14 14.98
CA ASP A 568 -7.99 -0.04 16.39
C ASP A 568 -8.94 1.03 16.96
N PHE A 569 -8.48 2.29 16.94
CA PHE A 569 -9.22 3.42 17.48
C PHE A 569 -10.56 3.65 16.76
N PRO A 570 -10.60 3.88 15.42
CA PRO A 570 -11.86 4.17 14.74
C PRO A 570 -12.84 2.98 14.77
N THR A 571 -12.37 1.73 14.78
CA THR A 571 -13.25 0.56 14.85
C THR A 571 -13.97 0.48 16.20
N SER A 572 -13.24 0.62 17.31
CA SER A 572 -13.84 0.58 18.66
C SER A 572 -14.75 1.78 18.94
N VAL A 573 -14.35 2.99 18.48
CA VAL A 573 -15.18 4.19 18.55
C VAL A 573 -16.47 4.01 17.73
N LEU A 574 -16.38 3.45 16.52
CA LEU A 574 -17.55 3.15 15.70
C LEU A 574 -18.49 2.17 16.41
N CYS A 575 -17.97 1.13 17.06
CA CYS A 575 -18.77 0.20 17.86
C CYS A 575 -19.54 0.91 18.98
N GLY A 576 -18.92 1.91 19.61
CA GLY A 576 -19.56 2.78 20.60
C GLY A 576 -20.67 3.65 20.01
N ILE A 577 -20.42 4.28 18.86
CA ILE A 577 -21.40 5.11 18.15
C ILE A 577 -22.64 4.29 17.77
N LEU A 578 -22.43 3.05 17.33
CA LEU A 578 -23.47 2.08 16.97
C LEU A 578 -24.08 1.37 18.19
N LYS A 579 -23.60 1.65 19.40
CA LYS A 579 -24.08 1.09 20.67
C LYS A 579 -24.11 -0.44 20.71
N LEU A 580 -23.07 -1.07 20.14
CA LEU A 580 -22.96 -2.52 20.06
C LEU A 580 -22.70 -3.16 21.44
N ASN A 581 -22.94 -4.47 21.56
CA ASN A 581 -22.73 -5.20 22.80
C ASN A 581 -21.24 -5.34 23.15
N ILE A 582 -20.80 -4.68 24.23
CA ILE A 582 -19.38 -4.62 24.65
C ILE A 582 -18.77 -6.02 24.85
N PRO A 583 -19.37 -6.96 25.61
CA PRO A 583 -18.79 -8.30 25.78
C PRO A 583 -18.52 -9.02 24.46
N GLN A 584 -19.44 -8.94 23.48
CA GLN A 584 -19.22 -9.54 22.17
C GLN A 584 -18.10 -8.85 21.39
N MET A 585 -17.95 -7.54 21.52
CA MET A 585 -16.85 -6.81 20.86
C MET A 585 -15.51 -7.19 21.47
N LEU A 586 -15.39 -7.18 22.81
CA LEU A 586 -14.17 -7.61 23.50
C LEU A 586 -13.80 -9.05 23.17
N LEU A 587 -14.79 -9.96 23.23
CA LEU A 587 -14.59 -11.36 22.87
C LEU A 587 -14.17 -11.52 21.40
N GLY A 588 -14.78 -10.78 20.49
CA GLY A 588 -14.40 -10.78 19.07
C GLY A 588 -13.03 -10.17 18.79
N THR A 589 -12.51 -9.30 19.67
CA THR A 589 -11.14 -8.75 19.61
C THR A 589 -10.10 -9.71 20.16
N THR A 590 -10.45 -10.66 21.04
CA THR A 590 -9.47 -11.60 21.66
C THR A 590 -8.50 -12.31 20.70
N PRO A 591 -8.86 -12.67 19.44
CA PRO A 591 -7.89 -13.28 18.53
C PRO A 591 -6.72 -12.36 18.16
N VAL A 592 -6.81 -11.04 18.40
CA VAL A 592 -5.69 -10.10 18.24
C VAL A 592 -4.48 -10.50 19.08
N ILE A 593 -4.70 -11.19 20.21
CA ILE A 593 -3.64 -11.67 21.09
C ILE A 593 -2.72 -12.63 20.33
N LEU A 594 -3.32 -13.61 19.63
CA LEU A 594 -2.58 -14.62 18.86
C LEU A 594 -2.04 -14.05 17.55
N VAL A 595 -2.82 -13.22 16.87
CA VAL A 595 -2.50 -12.74 15.51
C VAL A 595 -1.53 -11.57 15.51
N SER A 596 -1.54 -10.73 16.54
CA SER A 596 -0.76 -9.49 16.57
C SER A 596 0.06 -9.33 17.84
N ILE A 597 -0.51 -9.49 19.04
CA ILE A 597 0.20 -9.17 20.29
C ILE A 597 1.39 -10.10 20.50
N ILE A 598 1.18 -11.41 20.50
CA ILE A 598 2.26 -12.39 20.69
C ILE A 598 3.36 -12.19 19.65
N PRO A 599 3.06 -12.14 18.33
CA PRO A 599 4.08 -11.90 17.33
C PRO A 599 4.91 -10.64 17.58
N GLN A 600 4.25 -9.53 17.85
CA GLN A 600 4.89 -8.23 17.92
C GLN A 600 5.67 -8.03 19.23
N VAL A 601 5.20 -8.60 20.35
CA VAL A 601 5.96 -8.63 21.61
C VAL A 601 7.20 -9.51 21.45
N CYS A 602 7.09 -10.70 20.85
CA CYS A 602 8.24 -11.56 20.57
C CYS A 602 9.28 -10.84 19.71
N VAL A 603 8.85 -10.16 18.65
CA VAL A 603 9.71 -9.35 17.78
C VAL A 603 10.42 -8.27 18.59
N GLY A 604 9.70 -7.53 19.44
CA GLY A 604 10.30 -6.50 20.28
C GLY A 604 11.35 -7.05 21.24
N VAL A 605 11.07 -8.17 21.91
CA VAL A 605 12.02 -8.82 22.83
C VAL A 605 13.27 -9.28 22.08
N MET A 606 13.09 -9.87 20.88
CA MET A 606 14.21 -10.33 20.05
C MET A 606 15.04 -9.18 19.47
N LEU A 607 14.41 -8.05 19.14
CA LEU A 607 15.13 -6.83 18.73
C LEU A 607 15.95 -6.25 19.87
N ALA A 608 15.47 -6.36 21.11
CA ALA A 608 16.25 -5.96 22.29
C ALA A 608 17.36 -6.97 22.59
N SER A 609 17.19 -8.25 22.26
CA SER A 609 18.11 -9.35 22.60
C SER A 609 18.83 -9.98 21.40
N PRO A 610 19.85 -9.32 20.81
CA PRO A 610 20.61 -9.87 19.69
C PRO A 610 21.35 -11.18 19.99
N SER A 611 21.49 -11.56 21.27
CA SER A 611 22.13 -12.82 21.70
C SER A 611 21.27 -14.07 21.54
N THR A 612 19.99 -13.97 21.17
CA THR A 612 19.19 -15.17 20.91
C THR A 612 19.54 -15.77 19.55
N ASP A 613 20.06 -17.00 19.56
CA ASP A 613 20.48 -17.80 18.39
C ASP A 613 19.42 -18.03 17.29
N ASN A 614 18.21 -17.47 17.41
CA ASN A 614 17.10 -17.67 16.49
C ASN A 614 16.53 -16.36 15.90
N PRO A 615 17.33 -15.53 15.20
CA PRO A 615 16.85 -14.34 14.49
C PRO A 615 15.78 -14.67 13.43
N ASP A 616 15.73 -15.93 12.98
CA ASP A 616 14.75 -16.41 12.01
C ASP A 616 13.34 -16.54 12.59
N LEU A 617 13.19 -16.80 13.90
CA LEU A 617 11.87 -16.94 14.52
C LEU A 617 11.11 -15.61 14.50
N SER A 618 11.77 -14.49 14.83
CA SER A 618 11.20 -13.13 14.75
C SER A 618 10.65 -12.82 13.35
N ARG A 619 11.43 -13.18 12.32
CA ARG A 619 11.08 -12.93 10.91
C ARG A 619 9.88 -13.75 10.48
N ILE A 620 9.87 -15.04 10.79
CA ILE A 620 8.76 -15.95 10.46
C ILE A 620 7.48 -15.48 11.15
N VAL A 621 7.57 -15.13 12.42
CA VAL A 621 6.43 -14.70 13.23
C VAL A 621 5.88 -13.36 12.75
N THR A 622 6.74 -12.41 12.38
CA THR A 622 6.33 -11.12 11.78
C THR A 622 5.64 -11.34 10.43
N ALA A 623 6.23 -12.16 9.56
CA ALA A 623 5.68 -12.45 8.24
C ALA A 623 4.31 -13.14 8.34
N ALA A 624 4.16 -14.10 9.27
CA ALA A 624 2.89 -14.76 9.52
C ALA A 624 1.82 -13.78 10.01
N ALA A 625 2.16 -12.91 10.97
CA ALA A 625 1.25 -11.88 11.47
C ALA A 625 0.80 -10.92 10.36
N ALA A 626 1.74 -10.47 9.53
CA ALA A 626 1.49 -9.65 8.34
C ALA A 626 0.50 -10.32 7.37
N ILE A 627 0.75 -11.57 6.99
CA ILE A 627 -0.11 -12.34 6.07
C ILE A 627 -1.52 -12.50 6.65
N ILE A 628 -1.64 -12.86 7.93
CA ILE A 628 -2.95 -13.06 8.58
C ILE A 628 -3.72 -11.73 8.64
N GLN A 629 -3.04 -10.63 8.98
CA GLN A 629 -3.65 -9.29 9.01
C GLN A 629 -4.12 -8.84 7.62
N ALA A 630 -3.31 -9.09 6.58
CA ALA A 630 -3.69 -8.81 5.20
C ALA A 630 -4.92 -9.62 4.78
N ALA A 631 -4.92 -10.92 5.06
CA ALA A 631 -6.03 -11.82 4.74
C ALA A 631 -7.31 -11.41 5.48
N ALA A 632 -7.22 -11.07 6.76
CA ALA A 632 -8.34 -10.59 7.55
C ALA A 632 -8.90 -9.26 7.00
N THR A 633 -8.02 -8.36 6.54
CA THR A 633 -8.41 -7.08 5.93
C THR A 633 -9.21 -7.27 4.65
N ILE A 634 -8.71 -8.13 3.76
CA ILE A 634 -9.39 -8.49 2.52
C ILE A 634 -10.73 -9.15 2.83
N TYR A 635 -10.75 -10.09 3.78
CA TYR A 635 -11.95 -10.84 4.13
C TYR A 635 -13.04 -9.95 4.70
N PHE A 636 -12.74 -9.08 5.67
CA PHE A 636 -13.78 -8.20 6.22
C PHE A 636 -14.29 -7.20 5.18
N SER A 637 -13.39 -6.67 4.33
CA SER A 637 -13.77 -5.74 3.27
C SER A 637 -14.76 -6.39 2.30
N TYR A 638 -14.46 -7.64 1.89
CA TYR A 638 -15.37 -8.46 1.10
C TYR A 638 -16.72 -8.68 1.79
N ARG A 639 -16.71 -9.07 3.08
CA ARG A 639 -17.95 -9.32 3.84
C ARG A 639 -18.81 -8.08 3.99
N ILE A 640 -18.22 -6.89 4.20
CA ILE A 640 -18.97 -5.63 4.27
C ILE A 640 -19.63 -5.33 2.93
N MET A 641 -18.89 -5.44 1.83
CA MET A 641 -19.43 -5.22 0.48
C MET A 641 -20.55 -6.18 0.12
N GLU A 642 -20.32 -7.48 0.34
CA GLU A 642 -21.32 -8.52 0.10
C GLU A 642 -22.58 -8.26 0.91
N THR A 643 -22.43 -7.90 2.19
CA THR A 643 -23.57 -7.59 3.07
C THR A 643 -24.31 -6.33 2.60
N ALA A 644 -23.57 -5.30 2.17
CA ALA A 644 -24.14 -4.06 1.63
C ALA A 644 -24.92 -4.30 0.32
N GLU A 645 -24.51 -5.26 -0.50
CA GLU A 645 -25.17 -5.63 -1.75
C GLU A 645 -26.41 -6.50 -1.50
N ILE A 646 -26.26 -7.59 -0.73
CA ILE A 646 -27.36 -8.55 -0.47
C ILE A 646 -28.51 -7.85 0.26
N HIS A 647 -28.20 -7.03 1.26
CA HIS A 647 -29.20 -6.35 2.09
C HIS A 647 -29.40 -4.89 1.66
N TYR A 648 -29.07 -4.51 0.43
CA TYR A 648 -29.13 -3.11 0.00
C TYR A 648 -30.52 -2.48 0.22
N GLU A 649 -31.59 -3.21 -0.11
CA GLU A 649 -32.96 -2.70 0.05
C GLU A 649 -33.30 -2.43 1.52
N GLU A 650 -33.02 -3.39 2.40
CA GLU A 650 -33.21 -3.25 3.85
C GLU A 650 -32.33 -2.12 4.44
N LEU A 651 -31.06 -2.09 4.07
CA LEU A 651 -30.08 -1.14 4.61
C LEU A 651 -30.27 0.28 4.06
N SER A 652 -30.91 0.46 2.91
CA SER A 652 -31.20 1.77 2.32
C SER A 652 -32.53 2.36 2.80
N GLN A 653 -33.40 1.57 3.42
CA GLN A 653 -34.65 2.06 3.99
C GLN A 653 -34.40 3.12 5.05
N HIS A 654 -35.28 4.11 5.07
CA HIS A 654 -35.24 5.15 6.08
C HIS A 654 -35.54 4.56 7.47
N ARG A 655 -34.80 5.02 8.49
CA ARG A 655 -34.99 4.60 9.88
C ARG A 655 -35.30 5.83 10.74
N PRO A 656 -36.38 5.84 11.56
CA PRO A 656 -36.79 7.00 12.36
C PRO A 656 -35.71 7.54 13.30
N GLU A 657 -34.84 6.67 13.82
CA GLU A 657 -33.73 7.09 14.68
C GLU A 657 -32.72 8.02 13.97
N HIS A 658 -32.69 7.99 12.63
CA HIS A 658 -31.81 8.81 11.81
C HIS A 658 -32.47 10.11 11.29
N ASP A 659 -33.71 10.41 11.70
CA ASP A 659 -34.44 11.61 11.28
C ASP A 659 -33.68 12.89 11.61
N ARG A 660 -33.08 12.94 12.80
CA ARG A 660 -32.26 14.09 13.23
C ARG A 660 -31.01 14.25 12.36
N VAL A 661 -30.39 13.14 11.95
CA VAL A 661 -29.22 13.14 11.07
C VAL A 661 -29.63 13.60 9.67
N ALA A 662 -30.77 13.15 9.17
CA ALA A 662 -31.33 13.57 7.88
C ALA A 662 -31.70 15.06 7.89
N GLU A 663 -32.33 15.56 8.96
CA GLU A 663 -32.68 16.96 9.13
C GLU A 663 -31.41 17.85 9.19
N LEU A 664 -30.40 17.45 9.97
CA LEU A 664 -29.12 18.14 10.02
C LEU A 664 -28.44 18.13 8.64
N THR A 665 -28.49 16.99 7.94
CA THR A 665 -28.01 16.84 6.56
C THR A 665 -28.67 17.84 5.63
N LYS A 666 -29.99 17.99 5.71
CA LYS A 666 -30.75 18.99 4.95
C LYS A 666 -30.37 20.42 5.31
N LYS A 667 -30.22 20.75 6.61
CA LYS A 667 -29.84 22.09 7.08
C LYS A 667 -28.43 22.49 6.63
N GLU A 668 -27.43 21.63 6.80
CA GLU A 668 -26.08 21.95 6.33
C GLU A 668 -25.97 21.85 4.81
N ALA A 669 -26.81 21.07 4.12
CA ALA A 669 -26.85 21.11 2.66
C ALA A 669 -27.27 22.51 2.19
N ALA A 670 -28.22 23.16 2.88
CA ALA A 670 -28.59 24.55 2.61
C ALA A 670 -27.43 25.52 2.91
N TYR A 671 -26.77 25.38 4.06
CA TYR A 671 -25.59 26.20 4.39
C TYR A 671 -24.45 25.98 3.38
N THR A 672 -24.13 24.73 3.04
CA THR A 672 -23.08 24.36 2.09
C THR A 672 -23.39 24.90 0.71
N ARG A 673 -24.67 24.85 0.29
CA ARG A 673 -25.12 25.46 -0.96
C ARG A 673 -24.91 26.98 -0.94
N LYS A 674 -25.34 27.66 0.12
CA LYS A 674 -25.14 29.12 0.23
C LYS A 674 -23.67 29.51 0.32
N TYR A 675 -22.87 28.76 1.06
CA TYR A 675 -21.43 28.92 1.13
C TYR A 675 -20.81 28.71 -0.25
N ALA A 676 -21.18 27.65 -0.96
CA ALA A 676 -20.69 27.37 -2.31
C ALA A 676 -21.07 28.46 -3.32
N GLU A 677 -22.27 29.03 -3.22
CA GLU A 677 -22.71 30.21 -3.99
C GLU A 677 -21.84 31.44 -3.69
N LEU A 678 -21.55 31.72 -2.42
CA LEU A 678 -20.74 32.88 -2.01
C LEU A 678 -19.23 32.70 -2.29
N THR A 679 -18.77 31.46 -2.38
CA THR A 679 -17.37 31.13 -2.62
C THR A 679 -17.12 30.59 -4.02
N GLN A 680 -18.01 30.87 -4.97
CA GLN A 680 -17.78 30.54 -6.37
C GLN A 680 -16.46 31.14 -6.85
N TRP A 681 -15.72 30.34 -7.60
CA TRP A 681 -14.38 30.72 -8.04
C TRP A 681 -14.39 32.03 -8.82
N GLU A 682 -15.43 32.26 -9.64
CA GLU A 682 -15.57 33.41 -10.53
C GLU A 682 -15.96 34.71 -9.82
N ASP A 683 -16.60 34.63 -8.65
CA ASP A 683 -17.05 35.81 -7.87
C ASP A 683 -16.06 36.23 -6.79
N MET A 684 -15.11 35.36 -6.46
CA MET A 684 -14.19 35.59 -5.36
C MET A 684 -13.23 36.75 -5.64
N ARG A 685 -12.95 37.62 -4.65
CA ARG A 685 -11.93 38.68 -4.82
C ARG A 685 -10.54 38.08 -5.05
N TRP A 686 -9.73 38.70 -5.90
CA TRP A 686 -8.41 38.21 -6.27
C TRP A 686 -7.48 37.86 -5.08
N PRO A 687 -7.40 38.66 -3.98
CA PRO A 687 -6.54 38.32 -2.85
C PRO A 687 -6.91 37.00 -2.17
N LEU A 688 -8.21 36.69 -2.08
CA LEU A 688 -8.67 35.44 -1.49
C LEU A 688 -8.36 34.25 -2.41
N ARG A 689 -8.54 34.40 -3.73
CA ARG A 689 -8.14 33.37 -4.71
C ARG A 689 -6.65 33.09 -4.64
N ALA A 690 -5.83 34.15 -4.64
CA ALA A 690 -4.38 34.05 -4.53
C ALA A 690 -3.96 33.39 -3.21
N GLY A 691 -4.59 33.77 -2.09
CA GLY A 691 -4.34 33.16 -0.78
C GLY A 691 -4.66 31.66 -0.75
N ILE A 692 -5.80 31.24 -1.29
CA ILE A 692 -6.17 29.81 -1.37
C ILE A 692 -5.17 29.06 -2.26
N LEU A 693 -4.88 29.56 -3.46
CA LEU A 693 -3.91 28.93 -4.37
C LEU A 693 -2.53 28.81 -3.75
N LEU A 694 -2.02 29.88 -3.14
CA LEU A 694 -0.72 29.89 -2.49
C LEU A 694 -0.69 28.91 -1.33
N SER A 695 -1.72 28.90 -0.48
CA SER A 695 -1.81 27.94 0.63
C SER A 695 -1.83 26.49 0.14
N SER A 696 -2.58 26.20 -0.93
CA SER A 696 -2.64 24.87 -1.53
C SER A 696 -1.34 24.46 -2.19
N LEU A 697 -0.66 25.39 -2.88
CA LEU A 697 0.64 25.13 -3.47
C LEU A 697 1.68 24.81 -2.38
N VAL A 698 1.76 25.65 -1.34
CA VAL A 698 2.72 25.46 -0.24
C VAL A 698 2.46 24.14 0.49
N ILE A 699 1.21 23.84 0.88
CA ILE A 699 0.93 22.61 1.64
C ILE A 699 1.08 21.36 0.78
N LEU A 700 0.78 21.43 -0.53
CA LEU A 700 1.08 20.34 -1.47
C LEU A 700 2.59 20.10 -1.53
N ILE A 701 3.39 21.14 -1.76
CA ILE A 701 4.84 21.04 -1.82
C ILE A 701 5.37 20.40 -0.53
N VAL A 702 4.97 20.89 0.64
CA VAL A 702 5.38 20.32 1.94
C VAL A 702 4.96 18.85 2.08
N SER A 703 3.71 18.53 1.73
CA SER A 703 3.20 17.15 1.81
C SER A 703 3.96 16.21 0.88
N TRP A 704 4.33 16.68 -0.31
CA TRP A 704 5.12 15.92 -1.27
C TRP A 704 6.57 15.77 -0.83
N PHE A 705 7.20 16.80 -0.28
CA PHE A 705 8.54 16.68 0.30
C PHE A 705 8.56 15.67 1.45
N LEU A 706 7.56 15.68 2.32
CA LEU A 706 7.42 14.70 3.41
C LEU A 706 7.10 13.30 2.89
N GLY A 707 6.23 13.18 1.88
CA GLY A 707 5.93 11.90 1.23
C GLY A 707 7.14 11.33 0.49
N ALA A 708 7.91 12.17 -0.19
CA ALA A 708 9.16 11.81 -0.85
C ALA A 708 10.21 11.41 0.18
N ASP A 709 10.37 12.13 1.28
CA ASP A 709 11.26 11.76 2.38
C ASP A 709 10.89 10.41 3.02
N PHE A 710 9.61 10.05 2.98
CA PHE A 710 9.14 8.74 3.42
C PHE A 710 9.41 7.62 2.40
N ALA A 711 9.19 7.91 1.12
CA ALA A 711 9.29 6.94 0.03
C ALA A 711 10.72 6.73 -0.48
N LEU A 712 11.52 7.79 -0.57
CA LEU A 712 12.88 7.79 -1.10
C LEU A 712 13.89 7.31 -0.04
N SER A 713 14.99 6.71 -0.52
CA SER A 713 16.07 6.23 0.33
C SER A 713 16.84 7.37 1.00
N THR A 714 17.03 8.46 0.25
CA THR A 714 17.67 9.68 0.71
C THR A 714 16.71 10.48 1.57
N GLN A 715 17.08 10.66 2.83
CA GLN A 715 16.32 11.46 3.76
C GLN A 715 16.61 12.93 3.51
N ILE A 716 15.56 13.68 3.21
CA ILE A 716 15.59 15.11 2.93
C ILE A 716 15.34 15.90 4.21
N CYS A 717 14.39 15.46 5.04
CA CYS A 717 13.87 16.24 6.15
C CYS A 717 14.18 15.66 7.53
N PHE A 718 14.14 14.33 7.70
CA PHE A 718 14.33 13.70 9.03
C PHE A 718 15.22 12.48 8.95
N ARG A 719 16.08 12.30 9.95
CA ARG A 719 16.86 11.06 10.12
C ARG A 719 15.95 9.87 10.43
N THR A 720 16.35 8.67 10.01
CA THR A 720 15.66 7.42 10.36
C THR A 720 15.91 7.17 11.83
N PHE A 721 14.83 7.09 12.61
CA PHE A 721 14.87 6.60 13.98
C PHE A 721 14.15 5.26 14.04
N SER A 722 14.85 4.23 14.47
CA SER A 722 14.28 2.96 14.91
C SER A 722 13.91 3.05 16.40
N ILE A 723 12.93 2.26 16.82
CA ILE A 723 12.56 2.14 18.25
C ILE A 723 13.71 1.59 19.11
N THR A 724 14.65 0.88 18.48
CA THR A 724 15.85 0.33 19.12
C THR A 724 17.00 1.33 19.23
N ASP A 725 16.93 2.48 18.56
CA ASP A 725 18.04 3.43 18.58
C ASP A 725 18.16 4.07 19.97
N ARG A 726 19.39 4.15 20.50
CA ARG A 726 19.67 4.85 21.75
C ARG A 726 20.03 6.31 21.42
N PRO A 727 19.33 7.33 21.95
CA PRO A 727 19.67 8.74 21.74
C PRO A 727 20.99 9.19 22.38
N LEU A 728 21.71 8.32 23.07
CA LEU A 728 22.98 8.62 23.73
C LEU A 728 24.12 8.74 22.72
N ALA A 729 24.18 9.89 22.03
CA ALA A 729 25.35 10.60 21.46
C ALA A 729 25.01 11.48 20.25
N SER A 730 23.76 11.48 19.76
CA SER A 730 23.41 12.00 18.43
C SER A 730 22.46 13.21 18.40
N CYS A 731 22.30 13.95 19.50
CA CYS A 731 21.77 15.31 19.44
C CYS A 731 22.89 16.29 19.03
N LYS A 732 22.96 16.60 17.74
CA LYS A 732 23.54 17.86 17.23
C LYS A 732 22.43 18.91 17.13
#